data_AF-A0AA51UJ56-F1
#
_entry.id   AF-A0AA51UJ56-F1
#
_cell.length_a   1.000
_cell.length_b   1.000
_cell.length_c   1.000
_cell.angle_alpha   90.00
_cell.angle_beta   90.00
_cell.angle_gamma   90.00
#
_symmetry.space_group_name_H-M   'P 1'
#
loop_
_entity.id
_entity.type
_entity.pdbx_description
1 polymer ?
#
loop_
_entity_poly.entity_id
_entity_poly.type
_entity_poly.pdbx_seq_one_letter_code
_entity_poly.pdbx_strand_id
1 'polypeptide(L)'
;MKIKQIIHICFATLFIFQELVSGVTIADAIEAKGPIYNGNDLTDIIGDSSSDFIEMNVKNFRGFYYDVDGGISTEYLRIYGGNYVSDRTINEQGLEYTSSIMSADYECIAWEADSYYVMGLFGDVYVPLKADTSLQLARLIMDDGNRYTIIEGQSFKLGEGYTITPGQIDAKMGTVYLELSKDGNFIDAETLDISNGEATWVYKINVATKTNAEVMRIRVTDAFQGQAGNLMVVEGIWLTDFKNSIEIVTGDTYGVFEVENLPVNSCDLILKNNVPITLSSGSVQELMDELRFVVTDSSEYLEFYLTNEPVDISVYKPDLVIVSANRWSLTENGEYLSIYLDILNQGFIPSDSTSVRIEIMDPEWPEIEAETDVPALDSGEDVTVIIEVYIPEELHGTTHNFAIEIDPENYISEMDENNNLIETPVIYIPELLPDLVITDVSSYVTENYLEIYVDIANHGTAFADSFIVSTVSSETSHQWSYSENVVDGLYPGEDITLEIVLEIPDGLPGQSNIDIIVDPDNTIKELDESNNAWSQEMIVDESIGRAPIDEFSDDLLEPETQPEWHDLDILLGIILPIAVIGGFLVLYPRLVKLKWEAKAIEKCLEDCPPGTEYCLKEICLKPGSCKITKLHLKACTSEDCKKKTIEGDIISDLNRIRTASYQSENPDVLLHEVETLASKILEVIILWLTGKAESYDVSISADIDLGEATCKYTRYICNQDSKPGKNKSWEKTVKGCNRSIGTLNDFDIEKANISEKLQQDFSRMMMQFIEGV
;
A
#
# COMPACT_ATOMS: atom_id res chain seq x y z
N MET A 1 2.32 20.38 27.22
CA MET A 1 3.75 20.74 27.07
C MET A 1 4.48 20.44 28.39
N LYS A 2 5.50 19.56 28.35
CA LYS A 2 6.27 18.95 29.47
C LYS A 2 5.84 17.56 29.98
N ILE A 3 5.81 16.58 29.08
CA ILE A 3 6.40 15.24 29.26
C ILE A 3 7.22 14.94 28.00
N LYS A 4 8.32 15.68 27.80
CA LYS A 4 9.24 15.52 26.66
C LYS A 4 10.72 15.62 27.07
N GLN A 5 11.06 15.25 28.32
CA GLN A 5 12.42 15.47 28.86
C GLN A 5 13.05 14.31 29.64
N ILE A 6 12.62 13.05 29.44
CA ILE A 6 13.25 11.88 30.13
C ILE A 6 13.81 10.79 29.17
N ILE A 7 13.76 10.97 27.83
CA ILE A 7 14.31 9.97 26.89
C ILE A 7 15.66 10.38 26.25
N HIS A 8 16.24 11.53 26.60
CA HIS A 8 17.50 12.01 25.99
C HIS A 8 18.78 11.84 26.83
N ILE A 9 18.77 11.03 27.90
CA ILE A 9 19.97 10.73 28.69
C ILE A 9 19.99 9.23 29.04
N CYS A 10 20.22 8.37 28.04
CA CYS A 10 20.68 6.99 28.28
C CYS A 10 21.52 6.38 27.13
N PHE A 11 21.93 7.15 26.12
CA PHE A 11 22.67 6.63 24.95
C PHE A 11 24.13 7.13 24.83
N ALA A 12 24.82 7.37 25.94
CA ALA A 12 26.22 7.84 25.89
C ALA A 12 27.23 7.03 26.74
N THR A 13 26.87 5.87 27.30
CA THR A 13 27.85 5.02 28.01
C THR A 13 27.54 3.53 27.86
N LEU A 14 27.85 2.94 26.70
CA LEU A 14 28.28 1.54 26.62
C LEU A 14 28.94 1.18 25.27
N PHE A 15 29.97 1.91 24.86
CA PHE A 15 30.97 1.36 23.94
C PHE A 15 32.14 0.85 24.78
N ILE A 16 32.22 -0.48 24.93
CA ILE A 16 33.42 -1.34 25.05
C ILE A 16 32.86 -2.72 25.45
N PHE A 17 32.60 -3.56 24.45
CA PHE A 17 32.82 -5.01 24.45
C PHE A 17 32.41 -5.53 23.06
N GLN A 18 33.36 -5.54 22.11
CA GLN A 18 33.33 -6.52 21.04
C GLN A 18 34.05 -7.77 21.56
N GLU A 19 33.34 -8.89 21.66
CA GLU A 19 33.69 -10.15 20.98
C GLU A 19 32.65 -11.25 21.30
N LEU A 20 32.13 -11.87 20.22
CA LEU A 20 31.57 -13.22 20.13
C LEU A 20 30.31 -13.58 20.93
N VAL A 21 29.14 -13.21 20.40
CA VAL A 21 28.03 -14.16 20.18
C VAL A 21 27.41 -13.87 18.82
N SER A 22 27.75 -14.67 17.83
CA SER A 22 27.01 -14.77 16.57
C SER A 22 25.62 -15.33 16.86
N GLY A 23 24.58 -14.60 16.45
CA GLY A 23 23.20 -15.10 16.39
C GLY A 23 22.28 -14.61 17.51
N VAL A 24 22.02 -13.30 17.56
CA VAL A 24 20.75 -12.77 18.06
C VAL A 24 20.37 -11.67 17.08
N THR A 25 19.53 -12.02 16.10
CA THR A 25 18.79 -11.00 15.36
C THR A 25 17.84 -10.33 16.33
N ILE A 26 17.68 -9.03 16.10
CA ILE A 26 16.84 -8.10 16.85
C ILE A 26 15.48 -8.73 17.14
N ALA A 27 15.00 -8.57 18.37
CA ALA A 27 13.75 -9.12 18.87
C ALA A 27 12.58 -8.77 17.96
N ASP A 28 11.82 -9.77 17.53
CA ASP A 28 10.50 -9.59 16.92
C ASP A 28 9.60 -8.88 17.94
N ALA A 29 9.41 -7.58 17.75
CA ALA A 29 8.35 -6.84 18.40
C ALA A 29 7.00 -7.45 17.96
N ILE A 30 6.12 -7.71 18.92
CA ILE A 30 4.78 -8.25 18.71
C ILE A 30 4.01 -7.21 17.91
N GLU A 31 3.87 -7.41 16.60
CA GLU A 31 3.39 -6.36 15.70
C GLU A 31 1.86 -6.43 15.57
N ALA A 32 1.15 -5.36 15.95
CA ALA A 32 -0.27 -5.18 15.65
C ALA A 32 -0.48 -4.96 14.14
N LYS A 33 -0.35 -6.03 13.35
CA LYS A 33 -0.64 -6.08 11.91
C LYS A 33 -2.06 -6.49 11.63
N GLY A 34 -2.65 -5.86 10.61
CA GLY A 34 -3.86 -6.31 9.95
C GLY A 34 -3.58 -7.48 9.00
N PRO A 35 -4.60 -7.91 8.24
CA PRO A 35 -4.43 -8.91 7.20
C PRO A 35 -3.48 -8.39 6.12
N ILE A 36 -2.69 -9.30 5.56
CA ILE A 36 -1.95 -9.03 4.33
C ILE A 36 -2.93 -9.19 3.17
N TYR A 37 -3.09 -8.12 2.40
CA TYR A 37 -3.87 -8.10 1.17
C TYR A 37 -2.91 -8.15 -0.01
N ASN A 38 -3.12 -9.07 -0.95
CA ASN A 38 -2.23 -9.26 -2.09
C ASN A 38 -2.99 -9.53 -3.40
N GLY A 39 -2.52 -8.96 -4.50
CA GLY A 39 -3.09 -9.09 -5.83
C GLY A 39 -2.30 -8.30 -6.85
N ASN A 40 -2.72 -8.29 -8.13
CA ASN A 40 -2.03 -7.49 -9.14
C ASN A 40 -2.21 -5.98 -8.90
N ASP A 41 -3.43 -5.58 -8.50
CA ASP A 41 -3.82 -4.21 -8.20
C ASP A 41 -4.97 -4.19 -7.16
N LEU A 42 -5.47 -3.01 -6.78
CA LEU A 42 -6.58 -2.89 -5.84
C LEU A 42 -7.91 -3.45 -6.38
N THR A 43 -8.11 -3.46 -7.69
CA THR A 43 -9.32 -4.02 -8.31
C THR A 43 -9.33 -5.55 -8.18
N ASP A 44 -8.18 -6.19 -8.36
CA ASP A 44 -7.99 -7.63 -8.14
C ASP A 44 -8.15 -8.03 -6.66
N ILE A 45 -7.66 -7.19 -5.74
CA ILE A 45 -7.76 -7.42 -4.28
C ILE A 45 -9.20 -7.26 -3.78
N ILE A 46 -9.93 -6.26 -4.25
CA ILE A 46 -11.21 -5.83 -3.66
C ILE A 46 -12.41 -6.27 -4.50
N GLY A 47 -12.37 -6.04 -5.81
CA GLY A 47 -13.42 -6.32 -6.77
C GLY A 47 -13.82 -5.12 -7.64
N ASP A 48 -14.47 -5.42 -8.77
CA ASP A 48 -14.87 -4.44 -9.79
C ASP A 48 -16.10 -3.59 -9.40
N SER A 49 -16.85 -3.97 -8.37
CA SER A 49 -18.07 -3.26 -7.98
C SER A 49 -17.77 -2.21 -6.90
N SER A 50 -18.43 -1.06 -6.98
CA SER A 50 -18.41 -0.04 -5.91
C SER A 50 -19.09 -0.51 -4.61
N SER A 51 -19.75 -1.67 -4.63
CA SER A 51 -20.28 -2.35 -3.45
C SER A 51 -19.31 -3.34 -2.82
N ASP A 52 -18.25 -3.72 -3.56
CA ASP A 52 -17.24 -4.63 -3.04
C ASP A 52 -16.32 -3.84 -2.11
N PHE A 53 -15.89 -4.48 -1.03
CA PHE A 53 -14.97 -3.88 -0.09
C PHE A 53 -14.19 -4.96 0.66
N ILE A 54 -12.98 -4.58 1.07
CA ILE A 54 -12.28 -5.26 2.16
C ILE A 54 -12.52 -4.46 3.43
N GLU A 55 -12.60 -5.16 4.56
CA GLU A 55 -12.88 -4.57 5.87
C GLU A 55 -11.84 -5.03 6.88
N MET A 56 -11.29 -4.06 7.59
CA MET A 56 -10.50 -4.23 8.79
C MET A 56 -11.36 -3.85 9.99
N ASN A 57 -11.42 -4.73 10.97
CA ASN A 57 -12.15 -4.56 12.23
C ASN A 57 -11.40 -5.34 13.32
N VAL A 58 -11.86 -5.33 14.58
CA VAL A 58 -11.10 -5.96 15.66
C VAL A 58 -10.83 -7.47 15.48
N LYS A 59 -11.60 -8.16 14.63
CA LYS A 59 -11.38 -9.59 14.37
C LYS A 59 -10.12 -9.85 13.56
N ASN A 60 -9.66 -8.87 12.79
CA ASN A 60 -8.57 -9.03 11.85
C ASN A 60 -7.51 -7.91 11.94
N PHE A 61 -7.75 -6.87 12.74
CA PHE A 61 -6.79 -5.82 13.07
C PHE A 61 -6.86 -5.46 14.55
N ARG A 62 -5.79 -5.76 15.30
CA ARG A 62 -5.73 -5.59 16.76
C ARG A 62 -5.50 -4.15 17.23
N GLY A 63 -5.22 -3.23 16.30
CA GLY A 63 -5.05 -1.82 16.63
C GLY A 63 -6.36 -1.11 16.98
N PHE A 64 -7.52 -1.73 16.74
CA PHE A 64 -8.83 -1.19 17.13
C PHE A 64 -9.27 -1.61 18.53
N TYR A 65 -10.05 -0.75 19.17
CA TYR A 65 -10.63 -0.98 20.47
C TYR A 65 -11.52 -2.22 20.50
N TYR A 66 -11.30 -3.05 21.52
CA TYR A 66 -12.19 -4.15 21.88
C TYR A 66 -12.25 -4.37 23.37
N ASP A 67 -13.47 -4.33 23.90
CA ASP A 67 -13.79 -4.82 25.23
C ASP A 67 -14.14 -6.31 25.13
N VAL A 68 -13.32 -7.13 25.78
CA VAL A 68 -13.44 -8.60 25.77
C VAL A 68 -14.63 -9.07 26.60
N ASP A 69 -14.93 -8.40 27.71
CA ASP A 69 -15.95 -8.81 28.66
C ASP A 69 -17.35 -8.48 28.14
N GLY A 70 -17.52 -7.27 27.58
CA GLY A 70 -18.75 -6.85 26.90
C GLY A 70 -18.86 -7.34 25.45
N GLY A 71 -17.75 -7.81 24.85
CA GLY A 71 -17.68 -8.15 23.43
C GLY A 71 -17.92 -6.95 22.50
N ILE A 72 -17.49 -5.76 22.93
CA ILE A 72 -17.79 -4.48 22.26
C ILE A 72 -16.65 -4.14 21.30
N SER A 73 -16.99 -3.93 20.03
CA SER A 73 -16.09 -3.44 19.00
C SER A 73 -16.77 -2.33 18.23
N THR A 74 -16.15 -1.17 18.12
CA THR A 74 -16.81 0.01 17.55
C THR A 74 -16.25 0.41 16.20
N GLU A 75 -15.01 0.02 15.88
CA GLU A 75 -14.24 0.57 14.76
C GLU A 75 -14.16 -0.37 13.56
N TYR A 76 -14.24 0.22 12.37
CA TYR A 76 -14.13 -0.44 11.08
C TYR A 76 -13.38 0.46 10.11
N LEU A 77 -12.49 -0.11 9.30
CA LEU A 77 -11.88 0.57 8.16
C LEU A 77 -12.18 -0.23 6.91
N ARG A 78 -12.73 0.41 5.89
CA ARG A 78 -13.10 -0.22 4.61
C ARG A 78 -12.39 0.45 3.45
N ILE A 79 -11.93 -0.37 2.52
CA ILE A 79 -11.48 0.08 1.19
C ILE A 79 -12.50 -0.44 0.17
N TYR A 80 -13.16 0.47 -0.54
CA TYR A 80 -14.19 0.16 -1.53
C TYR A 80 -13.59 -0.08 -2.92
N GLY A 81 -14.18 -1.01 -3.68
CA GLY A 81 -13.77 -1.38 -5.02
C GLY A 81 -14.41 -0.53 -6.13
N GLY A 82 -14.30 -1.02 -7.38
CA GLY A 82 -14.83 -0.35 -8.57
C GLY A 82 -14.25 1.05 -8.75
N ASN A 83 -15.10 2.06 -8.94
CA ASN A 83 -14.65 3.44 -9.23
C ASN A 83 -13.90 4.13 -8.06
N TYR A 84 -13.87 3.52 -6.87
CA TYR A 84 -13.17 4.05 -5.71
C TYR A 84 -11.69 3.66 -5.66
N VAL A 85 -11.23 2.81 -6.57
CA VAL A 85 -9.82 2.44 -6.72
C VAL A 85 -9.42 2.47 -8.18
N SER A 86 -8.14 2.67 -8.43
CA SER A 86 -7.55 2.51 -9.75
C SER A 86 -6.10 2.09 -9.60
N ASP A 87 -5.76 0.93 -10.16
CA ASP A 87 -4.42 0.34 -10.03
C ASP A 87 -4.00 0.25 -8.55
N ARG A 88 -2.96 0.99 -8.14
CA ARG A 88 -2.46 1.04 -6.76
C ARG A 88 -3.03 2.20 -5.94
N THR A 89 -3.97 2.97 -6.48
CA THR A 89 -4.50 4.18 -5.84
C THR A 89 -5.90 3.96 -5.30
N ILE A 90 -6.11 4.30 -4.03
CA ILE A 90 -7.42 4.48 -3.41
C ILE A 90 -7.85 5.90 -3.72
N ASN A 91 -8.89 6.06 -4.55
CA ASN A 91 -9.40 7.37 -4.93
C ASN A 91 -10.08 8.06 -3.73
N GLU A 92 -10.35 9.36 -3.85
CA GLU A 92 -11.16 10.09 -2.87
C GLU A 92 -12.45 9.31 -2.55
N GLN A 93 -12.84 9.33 -1.27
CA GLN A 93 -14.03 8.65 -0.74
C GLN A 93 -13.96 7.11 -0.75
N GLY A 94 -12.87 6.52 -1.25
CA GLY A 94 -12.67 5.07 -1.36
C GLY A 94 -12.21 4.38 -0.07
N LEU A 95 -11.63 5.12 0.87
CA LEU A 95 -11.30 4.69 2.23
C LEU A 95 -12.31 5.28 3.21
N GLU A 96 -13.00 4.41 3.96
CA GLU A 96 -13.99 4.80 4.97
C GLU A 96 -13.61 4.24 6.33
N TYR A 97 -13.37 5.13 7.29
CA TYR A 97 -13.27 4.79 8.70
C TYR A 97 -14.63 5.05 9.37
N THR A 98 -15.16 4.04 10.04
CA THR A 98 -16.41 4.12 10.79
C THR A 98 -16.17 3.78 12.25
N SER A 99 -16.73 4.57 13.16
CA SER A 99 -16.85 4.21 14.56
C SER A 99 -18.28 4.34 15.08
N SER A 100 -18.76 3.32 15.79
CA SER A 100 -20.13 3.26 16.29
C SER A 100 -20.21 3.45 17.81
N ILE A 101 -21.16 4.26 18.27
CA ILE A 101 -21.49 4.36 19.71
C ILE A 101 -22.13 3.04 20.16
N MET A 102 -21.54 2.40 21.17
CA MET A 102 -22.05 1.18 21.77
C MET A 102 -22.27 1.33 23.28
N SER A 103 -23.16 0.52 23.85
CA SER A 103 -23.39 0.46 25.29
C SER A 103 -22.38 -0.49 25.94
N ALA A 104 -21.73 -0.05 27.01
CA ALA A 104 -20.83 -0.82 27.86
C ALA A 104 -21.36 -0.89 29.30
N ASP A 105 -21.19 -2.05 29.91
CA ASP A 105 -21.49 -2.24 31.32
C ASP A 105 -20.34 -1.67 32.16
N TYR A 106 -20.63 -1.21 33.38
CA TYR A 106 -19.58 -0.80 34.29
C TYR A 106 -18.86 -2.02 34.87
N GLU A 107 -17.54 -1.91 35.06
CA GLU A 107 -16.74 -2.95 35.75
C GLU A 107 -17.18 -3.16 37.21
N CYS A 108 -17.71 -2.12 37.84
CA CYS A 108 -18.29 -2.27 39.17
C CYS A 108 -19.63 -3.00 39.10
N ILE A 109 -19.64 -4.26 39.55
CA ILE A 109 -20.83 -5.13 39.58
C ILE A 109 -22.03 -4.52 40.33
N ALA A 110 -21.80 -3.60 41.27
CA ALA A 110 -22.88 -2.90 41.97
C ALA A 110 -23.69 -1.96 41.05
N TRP A 111 -23.16 -1.64 39.87
CA TRP A 111 -23.81 -0.81 38.86
C TRP A 111 -24.33 -1.63 37.67
N GLU A 112 -24.46 -2.96 37.77
CA GLU A 112 -24.91 -3.87 36.70
C GLU A 112 -26.29 -3.54 36.10
N ALA A 113 -27.10 -2.72 36.77
CA ALA A 113 -28.40 -2.27 36.28
C ALA A 113 -28.31 -1.05 35.34
N ASP A 114 -27.16 -0.38 35.31
CA ASP A 114 -26.85 0.77 34.49
C ASP A 114 -25.76 0.43 33.46
N SER A 115 -25.72 1.18 32.38
CA SER A 115 -24.64 1.14 31.40
C SER A 115 -24.19 2.56 31.04
N TYR A 116 -23.06 2.67 30.37
CA TYR A 116 -22.61 3.91 29.73
C TYR A 116 -22.33 3.67 28.25
N TYR A 117 -22.07 4.74 27.51
CA TYR A 117 -21.73 4.63 26.09
C TYR A 117 -20.22 4.73 25.89
N VAL A 118 -19.71 3.94 24.94
CA VAL A 118 -18.31 3.94 24.51
C VAL A 118 -18.22 4.06 23.00
N MET A 119 -17.09 4.59 22.53
CA MET A 119 -16.73 4.73 21.13
C MET A 119 -15.20 4.69 21.03
N GLY A 120 -14.67 3.74 20.28
CA GLY A 120 -13.26 3.69 19.89
C GLY A 120 -12.95 4.72 18.82
N LEU A 121 -11.79 5.37 18.89
CA LEU A 121 -11.32 6.30 17.88
C LEU A 121 -9.83 6.08 17.65
N PHE A 122 -9.49 5.45 16.53
CA PHE A 122 -8.13 5.08 16.15
C PHE A 122 -7.42 4.26 17.24
N GLY A 123 -8.14 3.33 17.88
CA GLY A 123 -7.65 2.47 18.95
C GLY A 123 -7.85 2.99 20.39
N ASP A 124 -8.09 4.29 20.56
CA ASP A 124 -8.34 4.90 21.88
C ASP A 124 -9.82 4.88 22.27
N VAL A 125 -10.12 4.77 23.56
CA VAL A 125 -11.50 4.64 24.07
C VAL A 125 -12.06 5.95 24.57
N TYR A 126 -13.21 6.34 24.03
CA TYR A 126 -13.92 7.55 24.40
C TYR A 126 -15.36 7.30 24.87
N VAL A 127 -15.85 8.20 25.70
CA VAL A 127 -17.23 8.29 26.15
C VAL A 127 -17.89 9.49 25.46
N PRO A 128 -18.97 9.29 24.67
CA PRO A 128 -19.69 10.37 24.05
C PRO A 128 -20.51 11.13 25.10
N LEU A 129 -20.03 12.33 25.44
CA LEU A 129 -20.73 13.22 26.36
C LEU A 129 -21.95 13.86 25.67
N LYS A 130 -21.89 14.07 24.36
CA LYS A 130 -22.93 14.72 23.54
C LYS A 130 -22.81 14.23 22.09
N ALA A 131 -23.94 13.98 21.44
CA ALA A 131 -24.01 13.64 20.02
C ALA A 131 -25.25 14.32 19.42
N ASP A 132 -25.07 15.53 18.89
CA ASP A 132 -26.11 16.29 18.19
C ASP A 132 -25.51 16.97 16.95
N THR A 133 -25.74 18.27 16.72
CA THR A 133 -24.95 19.09 15.78
C THR A 133 -23.43 18.96 15.89
N SER A 134 -22.90 18.52 17.04
CA SER A 134 -21.50 18.14 17.24
C SER A 134 -21.38 16.89 18.12
N LEU A 135 -20.28 16.15 17.95
CA LEU A 135 -19.92 15.01 18.79
C LEU A 135 -18.85 15.43 19.80
N GLN A 136 -19.22 15.47 21.08
CA GLN A 136 -18.26 15.71 22.16
C GLN A 136 -17.83 14.38 22.80
N LEU A 137 -16.54 14.10 22.76
CA LEU A 137 -15.94 12.89 23.31
C LEU A 137 -15.01 13.23 24.49
N ALA A 138 -15.04 12.42 25.54
CA ALA A 138 -14.05 12.45 26.61
C ALA A 138 -13.42 11.09 26.76
N ARG A 139 -12.09 11.02 26.82
CA ARG A 139 -11.38 9.73 26.94
C ARG A 139 -11.76 9.02 28.23
N LEU A 140 -11.97 7.71 28.20
CA LEU A 140 -12.17 6.91 29.40
C LEU A 140 -10.82 6.81 30.15
N ILE A 141 -10.77 7.27 31.41
CA ILE A 141 -9.56 7.18 32.23
C ILE A 141 -9.57 5.89 33.05
N MET A 142 -10.71 5.58 33.65
CA MET A 142 -10.85 4.47 34.58
C MET A 142 -12.28 3.94 34.55
N ASP A 143 -12.41 2.63 34.47
CA ASP A 143 -13.61 1.86 34.81
C ASP A 143 -13.11 0.66 35.61
N ASP A 144 -13.36 0.65 36.92
CA ASP A 144 -12.72 -0.29 37.83
C ASP A 144 -13.66 -0.68 38.98
N GLY A 145 -13.96 -1.98 39.08
CA GLY A 145 -14.75 -2.57 40.16
C GLY A 145 -13.94 -2.94 41.41
N ASN A 146 -12.62 -2.78 41.41
CA ASN A 146 -11.74 -3.22 42.49
C ASN A 146 -11.91 -2.42 43.79
N ARG A 147 -11.51 -3.06 44.89
CA ARG A 147 -11.56 -2.50 46.24
C ARG A 147 -10.25 -1.80 46.63
N TYR A 148 -10.36 -0.52 46.97
CA TYR A 148 -9.26 0.34 47.41
C TYR A 148 -9.47 0.85 48.83
N THR A 149 -8.38 1.06 49.57
CA THR A 149 -8.40 1.69 50.89
C THR A 149 -7.58 2.97 50.87
N ILE A 150 -8.21 4.09 51.21
CA ILE A 150 -7.60 5.42 51.11
C ILE A 150 -7.63 6.08 52.48
N ILE A 151 -6.47 6.54 52.95
CA ILE A 151 -6.31 7.18 54.27
C ILE A 151 -6.72 8.66 54.16
N GLU A 152 -7.37 9.18 55.21
CA GLU A 152 -7.71 10.60 55.34
C GLU A 152 -6.50 11.50 55.04
N GLY A 153 -6.71 12.50 54.18
CA GLY A 153 -5.70 13.47 53.73
C GLY A 153 -4.74 12.93 52.66
N GLN A 154 -4.80 11.65 52.27
CA GLN A 154 -3.98 11.11 51.19
C GLN A 154 -4.73 11.14 49.85
N SER A 155 -4.10 11.75 48.84
CA SER A 155 -4.63 11.75 47.48
C SER A 155 -4.41 10.39 46.81
N PHE A 156 -5.50 9.81 46.31
CA PHE A 156 -5.51 8.63 45.45
C PHE A 156 -5.54 9.07 43.98
N LYS A 157 -4.61 8.56 43.17
CA LYS A 157 -4.47 8.94 41.76
C LYS A 157 -5.42 8.10 40.90
N LEU A 158 -6.17 8.78 40.05
CA LEU A 158 -7.12 8.16 39.13
C LEU A 158 -6.58 8.06 37.69
N GLY A 159 -5.53 8.83 37.35
CA GLY A 159 -4.99 8.93 35.99
C GLY A 159 -5.13 10.34 35.43
N GLU A 160 -4.34 10.71 34.41
CA GLU A 160 -4.39 12.01 33.74
C GLU A 160 -4.44 13.24 34.66
N GLY A 161 -3.70 13.17 35.78
CA GLY A 161 -3.64 14.25 36.78
C GLY A 161 -4.86 14.31 37.71
N TYR A 162 -5.89 13.51 37.51
CA TYR A 162 -7.04 13.41 38.41
C TYR A 162 -6.70 12.66 39.69
N THR A 163 -7.22 13.18 40.81
CA THR A 163 -7.04 12.61 42.14
C THR A 163 -8.30 12.78 42.96
N ILE A 164 -8.53 11.84 43.88
CA ILE A 164 -9.50 12.00 44.96
C ILE A 164 -8.81 12.01 46.32
N THR A 165 -9.26 12.88 47.20
CA THR A 165 -8.68 13.02 48.54
C THR A 165 -9.80 13.02 49.58
N PRO A 166 -9.88 12.02 50.47
CA PRO A 166 -10.81 12.07 51.59
C PRO A 166 -10.32 13.12 52.57
N GLY A 167 -11.06 14.22 52.72
CA GLY A 167 -10.68 15.33 53.59
C GLY A 167 -10.98 15.05 55.06
N GLN A 168 -12.26 14.87 55.42
CA GLN A 168 -12.68 14.53 56.78
C GLN A 168 -13.51 13.25 56.75
N ILE A 169 -13.14 12.27 57.58
CA ILE A 169 -13.90 11.03 57.75
C ILE A 169 -14.42 10.96 59.19
N ASP A 170 -15.74 10.93 59.37
CA ASP A 170 -16.36 10.57 60.65
C ASP A 170 -16.89 9.13 60.56
N ALA A 171 -16.04 8.17 60.87
CA ALA A 171 -16.40 6.75 60.85
C ALA A 171 -17.49 6.36 61.87
N LYS A 172 -17.79 7.21 62.87
CA LYS A 172 -18.86 6.93 63.84
C LYS A 172 -20.21 7.40 63.33
N MET A 173 -20.24 8.54 62.67
CA MET A 173 -21.44 9.06 62.01
C MET A 173 -21.65 8.45 60.61
N GLY A 174 -20.62 7.80 60.06
CA GLY A 174 -20.66 7.24 58.71
C GLY A 174 -20.62 8.32 57.64
N THR A 175 -19.89 9.41 57.85
CA THR A 175 -19.80 10.49 56.85
C THR A 175 -18.38 10.65 56.31
N VAL A 176 -18.25 10.82 54.99
CA VAL A 176 -16.98 10.98 54.29
C VAL A 176 -17.04 12.22 53.40
N TYR A 177 -16.21 13.22 53.68
CA TYR A 177 -15.99 14.36 52.78
C TYR A 177 -14.92 13.98 51.76
N LEU A 178 -15.27 13.97 50.48
CA LEU A 178 -14.38 13.55 49.40
C LEU A 178 -14.19 14.70 48.40
N GLU A 179 -12.94 15.02 48.10
CA GLU A 179 -12.55 16.07 47.15
C GLU A 179 -12.02 15.45 45.85
N LEU A 180 -12.46 15.97 44.70
CA LEU A 180 -11.93 15.70 43.37
C LEU A 180 -11.05 16.87 42.91
N SER A 181 -9.84 16.57 42.45
CA SER A 181 -8.86 17.56 41.98
C SER A 181 -8.15 17.08 40.71
N LYS A 182 -7.77 18.00 39.81
CA LYS A 182 -6.91 17.73 38.62
C LYS A 182 -5.66 18.59 38.67
N ASP A 183 -4.49 17.95 38.56
CA ASP A 183 -3.19 18.60 38.64
C ASP A 183 -3.02 19.45 39.91
N GLY A 184 -3.61 18.97 41.01
CA GLY A 184 -3.63 19.67 42.31
C GLY A 184 -4.62 20.83 42.40
N ASN A 185 -5.39 21.13 41.34
CA ASN A 185 -6.44 22.14 41.35
C ASN A 185 -7.78 21.51 41.72
N PHE A 186 -8.46 22.11 42.70
CA PHE A 186 -9.81 21.73 43.13
C PHE A 186 -10.81 21.76 41.97
N ILE A 187 -11.61 20.69 41.82
CA ILE A 187 -12.74 20.62 40.88
C ILE A 187 -14.06 20.71 41.64
N ASP A 188 -14.31 19.75 42.53
CA ASP A 188 -15.54 19.66 43.31
C ASP A 188 -15.34 18.79 44.56
N ALA A 189 -16.30 18.80 45.48
CA ALA A 189 -16.32 17.92 46.64
C ALA A 189 -17.74 17.56 47.08
N GLU A 190 -17.90 16.36 47.63
CA GLU A 190 -19.18 15.84 48.10
C GLU A 190 -19.05 15.22 49.49
N THR A 191 -20.12 15.33 50.29
CA THR A 191 -20.20 14.64 51.58
C THR A 191 -21.10 13.41 51.44
N LEU A 192 -20.50 12.23 51.51
CA LEU A 192 -21.20 10.96 51.42
C LEU A 192 -21.62 10.46 52.80
N ASP A 193 -22.90 10.09 52.92
CA ASP A 193 -23.46 9.43 54.12
C ASP A 193 -23.57 7.92 53.86
N ILE A 194 -22.66 7.17 54.49
CA ILE A 194 -22.59 5.71 54.47
C ILE A 194 -23.14 5.07 55.77
N SER A 195 -23.88 5.83 56.59
CA SER A 195 -24.43 5.32 57.86
C SER A 195 -25.44 4.18 57.68
N ASN A 196 -26.06 4.09 56.51
CA ASN A 196 -27.05 3.07 56.15
C ASN A 196 -26.54 2.07 55.09
N GLY A 197 -25.24 2.04 54.81
CA GLY A 197 -24.62 1.19 53.79
C GLY A 197 -23.74 1.99 52.84
N GLU A 198 -23.49 1.45 51.66
CA GLU A 198 -22.70 2.11 50.62
C GLU A 198 -23.35 3.40 50.07
N ALA A 199 -22.52 4.32 49.60
CA ALA A 199 -22.94 5.53 48.90
C ALA A 199 -22.12 5.73 47.63
N THR A 200 -22.74 6.25 46.57
CA THR A 200 -22.06 6.57 45.31
C THR A 200 -22.12 8.07 45.05
N TRP A 201 -20.96 8.70 44.84
CA TRP A 201 -20.87 10.04 44.29
C TRP A 201 -20.94 9.96 42.77
N VAL A 202 -21.99 10.52 42.18
CA VAL A 202 -22.12 10.71 40.73
C VAL A 202 -21.88 12.17 40.40
N TYR A 203 -20.76 12.49 39.76
CA TYR A 203 -20.46 13.86 39.34
C TYR A 203 -20.88 14.07 37.89
N LYS A 204 -21.63 15.16 37.67
CA LYS A 204 -22.18 15.52 36.36
C LYS A 204 -21.80 16.94 36.02
N ILE A 205 -21.56 17.19 34.74
CA ILE A 205 -21.23 18.52 34.21
C ILE A 205 -22.20 18.94 33.10
N ASN A 206 -22.18 20.22 32.77
CA ASN A 206 -22.81 20.73 31.56
C ASN A 206 -21.75 20.79 30.46
N VAL A 207 -22.05 20.23 29.29
CA VAL A 207 -21.15 20.15 28.13
C VAL A 207 -21.85 20.84 26.96
N ALA A 208 -21.31 22.00 26.57
CA ALA A 208 -21.95 22.90 25.60
C ALA A 208 -23.44 23.14 25.92
N THR A 209 -24.35 22.67 25.06
CA THR A 209 -25.81 22.78 25.23
C THR A 209 -26.45 21.61 25.99
N LYS A 210 -25.72 20.52 26.24
CA LYS A 210 -26.23 19.35 26.99
C LYS A 210 -25.97 19.54 28.48
N THR A 211 -27.03 19.48 29.27
CA THR A 211 -26.95 19.54 30.73
C THR A 211 -26.86 18.15 31.35
N ASN A 212 -26.16 18.01 32.48
CA ASN A 212 -26.08 16.79 33.29
C ASN A 212 -25.44 15.57 32.60
N ALA A 213 -24.36 15.76 31.85
CA ALA A 213 -23.53 14.65 31.38
C ALA A 213 -22.78 14.03 32.58
N GLU A 214 -22.95 12.73 32.81
CA GLU A 214 -22.22 11.99 33.85
C GLU A 214 -20.77 11.79 33.41
N VAL A 215 -19.82 12.11 34.28
CA VAL A 215 -18.39 12.06 33.95
C VAL A 215 -17.55 11.33 35.00
N MET A 216 -18.14 11.05 36.17
CA MET A 216 -17.50 10.27 37.21
C MET A 216 -18.53 9.58 38.12
N ARG A 217 -18.22 8.35 38.55
CA ARG A 217 -18.88 7.62 39.64
C ARG A 217 -17.83 7.12 40.63
N ILE A 218 -18.05 7.32 41.93
CA ILE A 218 -17.18 6.76 42.99
C ILE A 218 -18.07 6.15 44.06
N ARG A 219 -17.95 4.84 44.27
CA ARG A 219 -18.71 4.11 45.29
C ARG A 219 -17.86 3.89 46.53
N VAL A 220 -18.26 4.50 47.64
CA VAL A 220 -17.67 4.32 48.96
C VAL A 220 -18.50 3.30 49.72
N THR A 221 -17.90 2.20 50.14
CA THR A 221 -18.58 1.09 50.80
C THR A 221 -18.47 1.15 52.32
N ASP A 222 -17.31 1.58 52.83
CA ASP A 222 -17.04 1.59 54.26
C ASP A 222 -16.14 2.77 54.66
N ALA A 223 -16.17 3.13 55.94
CA ALA A 223 -15.15 3.98 56.56
C ALA A 223 -14.78 3.43 57.95
N PHE A 224 -13.50 3.51 58.29
CA PHE A 224 -12.98 2.95 59.52
C PHE A 224 -12.08 3.94 60.26
N GLN A 225 -12.12 3.87 61.59
CA GLN A 225 -11.16 4.54 62.45
C GLN A 225 -10.03 3.56 62.80
N GLY A 226 -8.86 3.76 62.20
CA GLY A 226 -7.66 2.94 62.44
C GLY A 226 -6.67 3.58 63.41
N GLN A 227 -5.66 2.80 63.84
CA GLN A 227 -4.58 3.33 64.70
C GLN A 227 -3.65 4.33 63.97
N ALA A 228 -3.58 4.25 62.63
CA ALA A 228 -2.75 5.09 61.79
C ALA A 228 -3.50 6.27 61.13
N GLY A 229 -4.80 6.42 61.41
CA GLY A 229 -5.68 7.43 60.80
C GLY A 229 -7.06 6.86 60.47
N ASN A 230 -7.99 7.74 60.13
CA ASN A 230 -9.26 7.32 59.53
C ASN A 230 -9.00 6.93 58.07
N LEU A 231 -9.74 5.96 57.56
CA LEU A 231 -9.67 5.51 56.18
C LEU A 231 -11.06 5.27 55.61
N MET A 232 -11.18 5.40 54.30
CA MET A 232 -12.37 5.02 53.54
C MET A 232 -12.05 3.84 52.62
N VAL A 233 -13.07 3.05 52.29
CA VAL A 233 -13.01 2.00 51.30
C VAL A 233 -13.82 2.42 50.08
N VAL A 234 -13.17 2.37 48.92
CA VAL A 234 -13.80 2.58 47.61
C VAL A 234 -13.89 1.25 46.90
N GLU A 235 -15.01 0.95 46.28
CA GLU A 235 -15.23 -0.29 45.53
C GLU A 235 -16.17 0.02 44.36
N GLY A 236 -15.56 0.48 43.26
CA GLY A 236 -16.23 1.07 42.10
C GLY A 236 -15.75 2.49 41.81
N ILE A 237 -15.00 2.66 40.72
CA ILE A 237 -14.57 3.95 40.19
C ILE A 237 -14.82 3.95 38.68
N TRP A 238 -15.51 4.97 38.19
CA TRP A 238 -15.62 5.27 36.77
C TRP A 238 -15.29 6.75 36.55
N LEU A 239 -14.42 7.09 35.61
CA LEU A 239 -13.97 8.45 35.35
C LEU A 239 -13.60 8.66 33.88
N THR A 240 -14.03 9.80 33.33
CA THR A 240 -13.63 10.31 32.01
C THR A 240 -12.71 11.53 32.13
N ASP A 241 -11.88 11.80 31.11
CA ASP A 241 -11.10 13.04 31.02
C ASP A 241 -11.95 14.21 30.53
N PHE A 242 -13.03 14.51 31.26
CA PHE A 242 -14.02 15.50 30.86
C PHE A 242 -13.49 16.95 30.82
N LYS A 243 -12.30 17.23 31.35
CA LYS A 243 -11.66 18.55 31.25
C LYS A 243 -10.90 18.72 29.93
N ASN A 244 -10.51 17.63 29.28
CA ASN A 244 -9.84 17.62 27.97
C ASN A 244 -10.72 16.97 26.89
N SER A 245 -12.04 17.13 26.98
CA SER A 245 -12.95 16.59 25.97
C SER A 245 -12.71 17.24 24.61
N ILE A 246 -12.76 16.44 23.54
CA ILE A 246 -12.66 16.89 22.15
C ILE A 246 -14.06 17.10 21.56
N GLU A 247 -14.19 18.04 20.63
CA GLU A 247 -15.41 18.28 19.85
C GLU A 247 -15.11 17.98 18.39
N ILE A 248 -15.98 17.18 17.76
CA ILE A 248 -15.91 16.79 16.36
C ILE A 248 -17.14 17.34 15.64
N VAL A 249 -16.92 18.01 14.51
CA VAL A 249 -17.95 18.51 13.61
C VAL A 249 -17.75 17.99 12.18
N THR A 250 -18.82 18.00 11.38
CA THR A 250 -18.73 17.66 9.95
C THR A 250 -17.77 18.59 9.22
N GLY A 251 -16.90 18.02 8.38
CA GLY A 251 -15.84 18.73 7.65
C GLY A 251 -14.53 18.88 8.42
N ASP A 252 -14.45 18.46 9.69
CA ASP A 252 -13.16 18.36 10.38
C ASP A 252 -12.28 17.31 9.69
N THR A 253 -10.97 17.54 9.68
CA THR A 253 -9.98 16.64 9.07
C THR A 253 -9.06 16.02 10.12
N TYR A 254 -8.74 14.74 9.93
CA TYR A 254 -7.92 13.91 10.81
C TYR A 254 -7.01 13.06 9.93
N GLY A 255 -5.76 13.49 9.74
CA GLY A 255 -4.85 12.87 8.78
C GLY A 255 -5.41 12.95 7.36
N VAL A 256 -5.52 11.81 6.67
CA VAL A 256 -6.12 11.72 5.32
C VAL A 256 -7.65 11.81 5.35
N PHE A 257 -8.27 11.71 6.52
CA PHE A 257 -9.72 11.61 6.65
C PHE A 257 -10.41 12.95 6.85
N GLU A 258 -11.63 13.07 6.34
CA GLU A 258 -12.58 14.15 6.60
C GLU A 258 -13.89 13.58 7.18
N VAL A 259 -14.47 14.27 8.17
CA VAL A 259 -15.71 13.86 8.83
C VAL A 259 -16.91 14.10 7.91
N GLU A 260 -17.50 13.01 7.42
CA GLU A 260 -18.67 13.03 6.55
C GLU A 260 -19.98 13.05 7.36
N ASN A 261 -20.11 12.17 8.36
CA ASN A 261 -21.34 12.03 9.14
C ASN A 261 -21.08 11.93 10.64
N LEU A 262 -21.88 12.67 11.41
CA LEU A 262 -21.93 12.57 12.87
C LEU A 262 -23.05 11.60 13.32
N PRO A 263 -22.93 11.01 14.52
CA PRO A 263 -23.91 10.07 15.09
C PRO A 263 -25.16 10.79 15.65
N VAL A 264 -25.84 11.59 14.82
CA VAL A 264 -27.05 12.36 15.20
C VAL A 264 -28.33 11.56 14.93
N ASN A 265 -28.37 10.92 13.76
CA ASN A 265 -29.48 10.10 13.27
C ASN A 265 -29.06 8.64 13.02
N SER A 266 -27.79 8.33 13.28
CA SER A 266 -27.15 7.02 13.29
C SER A 266 -26.40 6.88 14.62
N CYS A 267 -25.84 5.70 14.90
CA CYS A 267 -24.85 5.56 15.96
C CYS A 267 -23.42 5.76 15.45
N ASP A 268 -23.26 6.06 14.16
CA ASP A 268 -21.98 5.96 13.46
C ASP A 268 -21.41 7.36 13.18
N LEU A 269 -20.15 7.53 13.58
CA LEU A 269 -19.23 8.53 13.07
C LEU A 269 -18.57 7.95 11.81
N ILE A 270 -18.68 8.65 10.68
CA ILE A 270 -18.11 8.22 9.40
C ILE A 270 -17.11 9.28 8.93
N LEU A 271 -15.90 8.81 8.66
CA LEU A 271 -14.78 9.56 8.13
C LEU A 271 -14.35 8.95 6.80
N LYS A 272 -14.03 9.78 5.80
CA LYS A 272 -13.58 9.31 4.48
C LYS A 272 -12.34 10.03 4.03
N ASN A 273 -11.50 9.38 3.23
CA ASN A 273 -10.36 10.07 2.66
C ASN A 273 -10.80 11.19 1.71
N ASN A 274 -10.27 12.39 1.91
CA ASN A 274 -10.58 13.55 1.06
C ASN A 274 -9.52 13.82 -0.02
N VAL A 275 -8.42 13.06 0.00
CA VAL A 275 -7.37 13.01 -1.02
C VAL A 275 -7.13 11.56 -1.46
N PRO A 276 -6.71 11.31 -2.72
CA PRO A 276 -6.28 9.98 -3.15
C PRO A 276 -5.08 9.47 -2.34
N ILE A 277 -4.98 8.16 -2.17
CA ILE A 277 -3.89 7.48 -1.45
C ILE A 277 -3.27 6.44 -2.39
N THR A 278 -2.01 6.65 -2.79
CA THR A 278 -1.30 5.74 -3.69
C THR A 278 -0.44 4.76 -2.90
N LEU A 279 -0.65 3.46 -3.08
CA LEU A 279 0.10 2.40 -2.43
C LEU A 279 1.37 2.05 -3.24
N SER A 280 2.30 3.00 -3.33
CA SER A 280 3.58 2.80 -4.05
C SER A 280 4.37 1.61 -3.49
N SER A 281 5.12 0.90 -4.35
CA SER A 281 5.94 -0.26 -3.96
C SER A 281 6.84 0.09 -2.78
N GLY A 282 6.87 -0.74 -1.73
CA GLY A 282 7.74 -0.54 -0.57
C GLY A 282 7.41 0.66 0.34
N SER A 283 6.39 1.44 0.01
CA SER A 283 6.06 2.67 0.73
C SER A 283 5.30 2.44 2.05
N VAL A 284 5.31 3.47 2.90
CA VAL A 284 4.43 3.57 4.08
C VAL A 284 3.48 4.75 3.90
N GLN A 285 2.18 4.49 3.97
CA GLN A 285 1.15 5.51 3.81
C GLN A 285 0.54 5.84 5.18
N GLU A 286 0.84 7.02 5.72
CA GLU A 286 0.26 7.50 6.97
C GLU A 286 -1.22 7.88 6.76
N LEU A 287 -2.11 7.33 7.58
CA LEU A 287 -3.54 7.61 7.51
C LEU A 287 -3.99 8.59 8.58
N MET A 288 -3.70 8.28 9.84
CA MET A 288 -4.03 9.13 11.00
C MET A 288 -3.24 8.68 12.22
N ASP A 289 -2.55 9.61 12.89
CA ASP A 289 -1.66 9.36 14.04
C ASP A 289 -0.75 8.14 13.81
N GLU A 290 -0.99 7.03 14.51
CA GLU A 290 -0.18 5.82 14.42
C GLU A 290 -0.66 4.87 13.31
N LEU A 291 -1.86 5.06 12.78
CA LEU A 291 -2.48 4.18 11.80
C LEU A 291 -1.91 4.43 10.39
N ARG A 292 -1.35 3.39 9.78
CA ARG A 292 -0.66 3.45 8.47
C ARG A 292 -0.83 2.18 7.65
N PHE A 293 -0.76 2.29 6.33
CA PHE A 293 -0.51 1.15 5.45
C PHE A 293 0.98 0.95 5.24
N VAL A 294 1.43 -0.31 5.24
CA VAL A 294 2.78 -0.70 4.82
C VAL A 294 2.63 -1.53 3.57
N VAL A 295 3.35 -1.16 2.51
CA VAL A 295 3.29 -1.80 1.19
C VAL A 295 4.59 -2.57 0.97
N THR A 296 4.49 -3.81 0.51
CA THR A 296 5.65 -4.64 0.18
C THR A 296 6.35 -4.09 -1.06
N ASP A 297 7.68 -4.21 -1.09
CA ASP A 297 8.49 -3.87 -2.24
C ASP A 297 8.39 -4.96 -3.32
N SER A 298 7.50 -4.75 -4.29
CA SER A 298 7.30 -5.61 -5.44
C SER A 298 6.71 -4.81 -6.60
N SER A 299 7.41 -4.85 -7.74
CA SER A 299 6.91 -4.35 -9.02
C SER A 299 5.97 -5.33 -9.72
N GLU A 300 5.85 -6.57 -9.23
CA GLU A 300 5.04 -7.63 -9.87
C GLU A 300 3.63 -7.75 -9.28
N TYR A 301 3.44 -7.35 -8.03
CA TYR A 301 2.17 -7.45 -7.33
C TYR A 301 2.05 -6.35 -6.28
N LEU A 302 0.83 -5.96 -5.98
CA LEU A 302 0.50 -5.15 -4.83
C LEU A 302 0.32 -6.08 -3.62
N GLU A 303 1.08 -5.84 -2.56
CA GLU A 303 0.85 -6.44 -1.25
C GLU A 303 0.94 -5.36 -0.17
N PHE A 304 -0.04 -5.30 0.73
CA PHE A 304 -0.04 -4.30 1.80
C PHE A 304 -0.80 -4.79 3.04
N TYR A 305 -0.55 -4.15 4.18
CA TYR A 305 -1.28 -4.37 5.42
C TYR A 305 -1.40 -3.09 6.24
N LEU A 306 -2.41 -3.05 7.12
CA LEU A 306 -2.62 -1.96 8.08
C LEU A 306 -1.82 -2.22 9.35
N THR A 307 -1.21 -1.20 9.94
CA THR A 307 -0.58 -1.28 11.26
C THR A 307 -0.76 0.01 12.05
N ASN A 308 -0.71 -0.08 13.37
CA ASN A 308 -0.51 1.06 14.27
C ASN A 308 0.86 1.02 14.98
N GLU A 309 1.71 0.05 14.64
CA GLU A 309 3.05 -0.05 15.24
C GLU A 309 3.99 0.99 14.64
N PRO A 310 4.96 1.51 15.41
CA PRO A 310 6.01 2.35 14.87
C PRO A 310 6.85 1.53 13.88
N VAL A 311 6.72 1.86 12.61
CA VAL A 311 7.66 1.39 11.59
C VAL A 311 8.93 2.23 11.74
N ASP A 312 10.10 1.60 11.75
CA ASP A 312 11.36 2.34 11.81
C ASP A 312 11.62 3.02 10.44
N ILE A 313 10.99 4.18 10.24
CA ILE A 313 11.14 4.99 9.02
C ILE A 313 12.60 5.42 8.81
N SER A 314 13.48 5.36 9.83
CA SER A 314 14.91 5.68 9.64
C SER A 314 15.66 4.66 8.76
N VAL A 315 15.05 3.49 8.51
CA VAL A 315 15.51 2.52 7.52
C VAL A 315 15.00 2.83 6.11
N TYR A 316 13.88 3.56 6.00
CA TYR A 316 13.23 3.89 4.74
C TYR A 316 13.69 5.27 4.27
N LYS A 317 14.33 5.33 3.11
CA LYS A 317 14.89 6.57 2.53
C LYS A 317 14.35 6.76 1.10
N PRO A 318 14.39 7.98 0.54
CA PRO A 318 14.24 8.13 -0.91
C PRO A 318 15.38 7.41 -1.64
N ASP A 319 15.23 7.21 -2.94
CA ASP A 319 16.23 6.60 -3.81
C ASP A 319 16.03 7.20 -5.20
N LEU A 320 16.80 8.22 -5.52
CA LEU A 320 16.73 9.01 -6.74
C LEU A 320 17.70 8.43 -7.77
N VAL A 321 17.13 7.90 -8.83
CA VAL A 321 17.90 7.31 -9.93
C VAL A 321 17.62 8.04 -11.24
N ILE A 322 18.68 8.27 -12.02
CA ILE A 322 18.54 8.73 -13.41
C ILE A 322 18.28 7.49 -14.28
N VAL A 323 17.05 7.35 -14.77
CA VAL A 323 16.60 6.17 -15.54
C VAL A 323 17.07 6.24 -17.00
N SER A 324 17.16 7.44 -17.56
CA SER A 324 17.55 7.64 -18.96
C SER A 324 18.17 9.03 -19.20
N ALA A 325 19.25 9.04 -19.99
CA ALA A 325 19.92 10.24 -20.49
C ALA A 325 20.19 10.16 -22.02
N ASN A 326 19.33 9.44 -22.75
CA ASN A 326 19.57 9.10 -24.16
C ASN A 326 19.09 10.14 -25.16
N ARG A 327 18.27 11.11 -24.73
CA ARG A 327 17.75 12.15 -25.61
C ARG A 327 18.54 13.43 -25.41
N TRP A 328 18.89 14.06 -26.52
CA TRP A 328 19.56 15.35 -26.53
C TRP A 328 19.17 16.14 -27.79
N SER A 329 19.38 17.45 -27.74
CA SER A 329 19.19 18.38 -28.86
C SER A 329 20.19 19.52 -28.77
N LEU A 330 20.45 20.20 -29.89
CA LEU A 330 21.19 21.46 -29.91
C LEU A 330 20.20 22.63 -29.94
N THR A 331 20.60 23.77 -29.38
CA THR A 331 19.88 25.03 -29.60
C THR A 331 19.93 25.45 -31.07
N GLU A 332 19.01 26.30 -31.51
CA GLU A 332 18.92 26.74 -32.92
C GLU A 332 20.23 27.35 -33.46
N ASN A 333 21.02 27.98 -32.60
CA ASN A 333 22.32 28.56 -32.93
C ASN A 333 23.51 27.62 -32.71
N GLY A 334 23.28 26.38 -32.25
CA GLY A 334 24.31 25.38 -32.00
C GLY A 334 25.23 25.68 -30.80
N GLU A 335 24.93 26.68 -29.97
CA GLU A 335 25.78 27.09 -28.84
C GLU A 335 25.63 26.22 -27.59
N TYR A 336 24.48 25.56 -27.42
CA TYR A 336 24.21 24.73 -26.25
C TYR A 336 23.71 23.34 -26.64
N LEU A 337 24.14 22.34 -25.86
CA LEU A 337 23.63 20.98 -25.87
C LEU A 337 22.62 20.83 -24.73
N SER A 338 21.35 20.55 -25.07
CA SER A 338 20.30 20.22 -24.10
C SER A 338 20.20 18.70 -23.96
N ILE A 339 20.43 18.16 -22.76
CA ILE A 339 20.29 16.74 -22.43
C ILE A 339 19.04 16.56 -21.58
N TYR A 340 18.17 15.61 -21.96
CA TYR A 340 16.94 15.31 -21.23
C TYR A 340 17.18 14.12 -20.31
N LEU A 341 16.87 14.30 -19.03
CA LEU A 341 17.09 13.34 -17.96
C LEU A 341 15.73 12.90 -17.41
N ASP A 342 15.44 11.61 -17.50
CA ASP A 342 14.28 11.02 -16.85
C ASP A 342 14.74 10.51 -15.47
N ILE A 343 14.24 11.13 -14.39
CA ILE A 343 14.60 10.86 -13.00
C ILE A 343 13.41 10.19 -12.31
N LEU A 344 13.66 9.19 -11.47
CA LEU A 344 12.65 8.47 -10.71
C LEU A 344 13.08 8.41 -9.24
N ASN A 345 12.15 8.69 -8.31
CA ASN A 345 12.32 8.29 -6.91
C ASN A 345 11.83 6.84 -6.74
N GLN A 346 12.73 5.87 -6.77
CA GLN A 346 12.43 4.45 -6.51
C GLN A 346 12.41 4.09 -5.02
N GLY A 347 12.64 5.07 -4.13
CA GLY A 347 12.71 4.88 -2.69
C GLY A 347 11.36 4.90 -2.00
N PHE A 348 11.37 4.64 -0.70
CA PHE A 348 10.16 4.33 0.08
C PHE A 348 9.41 5.53 0.65
N ILE A 349 10.05 6.70 0.64
CA ILE A 349 9.48 7.97 1.12
C ILE A 349 9.72 9.09 0.10
N PRO A 350 8.94 10.18 0.15
CA PRO A 350 9.21 11.35 -0.68
C PRO A 350 10.62 11.89 -0.48
N SER A 351 11.21 12.39 -1.55
CA SER A 351 12.47 13.14 -1.55
C SER A 351 12.19 14.63 -1.37
N ASP A 352 13.11 15.34 -0.72
CA ASP A 352 13.17 16.80 -0.84
C ASP A 352 13.69 17.19 -2.23
N SER A 353 13.56 18.45 -2.62
CA SER A 353 14.16 18.94 -3.88
C SER A 353 15.69 18.92 -3.80
N THR A 354 16.35 18.54 -4.89
CA THR A 354 17.82 18.55 -5.07
C THR A 354 18.20 19.10 -6.44
N SER A 355 19.39 18.80 -6.95
CA SER A 355 19.87 19.15 -8.28
C SER A 355 20.54 17.96 -8.97
N VAL A 356 20.72 18.09 -10.28
CA VAL A 356 21.60 17.23 -11.08
C VAL A 356 22.74 18.05 -11.66
N ARG A 357 23.93 17.47 -11.73
CA ARG A 357 25.14 18.10 -12.26
C ARG A 357 25.86 17.18 -13.24
N ILE A 358 26.51 17.77 -14.23
CA ILE A 358 27.39 17.03 -15.15
C ILE A 358 28.79 16.91 -14.55
N GLU A 359 29.27 15.67 -14.45
CA GLU A 359 30.67 15.34 -14.21
C GLU A 359 31.37 14.96 -15.53
N ILE A 360 32.49 15.60 -15.82
CA ILE A 360 33.24 15.38 -17.06
C ILE A 360 34.13 14.13 -16.95
N MET A 361 34.00 13.23 -17.92
CA MET A 361 35.00 12.20 -18.19
C MET A 361 36.02 12.59 -19.28
N ASP A 362 35.71 13.57 -20.13
CA ASP A 362 36.51 13.97 -21.28
C ASP A 362 37.40 15.21 -21.02
N PRO A 363 38.74 15.07 -20.97
CA PRO A 363 39.64 16.20 -20.71
C PRO A 363 39.67 17.27 -21.82
N GLU A 364 39.02 17.03 -22.97
CA GLU A 364 38.94 18.01 -24.06
C GLU A 364 37.83 19.05 -23.85
N TRP A 365 36.82 18.77 -23.00
CA TRP A 365 35.79 19.75 -22.65
C TRP A 365 36.25 20.61 -21.46
N PRO A 366 36.41 21.94 -21.61
CA PRO A 366 36.78 22.82 -20.51
C PRO A 366 35.68 22.81 -19.43
N GLU A 367 36.07 23.05 -18.18
CA GLU A 367 35.23 23.03 -16.95
C GLU A 367 33.74 23.37 -17.22
N ILE A 368 32.86 22.37 -17.01
CA ILE A 368 31.41 22.49 -17.18
C ILE A 368 30.81 22.85 -15.83
N GLU A 369 30.23 24.05 -15.74
CA GLU A 369 29.37 24.45 -14.62
C GLU A 369 27.89 24.35 -15.05
N ALA A 370 27.41 23.12 -15.28
CA ALA A 370 26.02 22.86 -15.64
C ALA A 370 25.32 22.10 -14.50
N GLU A 371 24.31 22.74 -13.94
CA GLU A 371 23.47 22.20 -12.85
C GLU A 371 22.03 22.66 -13.06
N THR A 372 21.06 21.81 -12.75
CA THR A 372 19.63 22.14 -12.82
C THR A 372 18.87 21.54 -11.65
N ASP A 373 17.79 22.19 -11.24
CA ASP A 373 17.01 21.79 -10.07
C ASP A 373 16.13 20.57 -10.39
N VAL A 374 16.04 19.66 -9.43
CA VAL A 374 15.10 18.54 -9.39
C VAL A 374 14.06 18.85 -8.30
N PRO A 375 12.75 18.90 -8.64
CA PRO A 375 11.72 19.12 -7.63
C PRO A 375 11.67 17.97 -6.62
N ALA A 376 11.01 18.20 -5.48
CA ALA A 376 10.66 17.10 -4.57
C ALA A 376 9.80 16.07 -5.32
N LEU A 377 10.11 14.78 -5.13
CA LEU A 377 9.40 13.68 -5.77
C LEU A 377 8.82 12.74 -4.72
N ASP A 378 7.53 12.45 -4.82
CA ASP A 378 6.88 11.40 -4.05
C ASP A 378 7.48 10.01 -4.37
N SER A 379 7.23 9.03 -3.51
CA SER A 379 7.70 7.64 -3.75
C SER A 379 7.07 7.07 -5.03
N GLY A 380 7.93 6.67 -5.98
CA GLY A 380 7.55 6.16 -7.30
C GLY A 380 7.25 7.24 -8.35
N GLU A 381 7.36 8.53 -8.02
CA GLU A 381 7.15 9.63 -8.96
C GLU A 381 8.37 9.82 -9.88
N ASP A 382 8.10 10.08 -11.17
CA ASP A 382 9.11 10.42 -12.16
C ASP A 382 8.98 11.86 -12.68
N VAL A 383 10.11 12.43 -13.10
CA VAL A 383 10.18 13.76 -13.71
C VAL A 383 11.22 13.78 -14.82
N THR A 384 10.92 14.51 -15.91
CA THR A 384 11.94 14.85 -16.92
C THR A 384 12.49 16.24 -16.65
N VAL A 385 13.80 16.35 -16.43
CA VAL A 385 14.53 17.63 -16.34
C VAL A 385 15.44 17.81 -17.55
N ILE A 386 15.81 19.06 -17.84
CA ILE A 386 16.70 19.41 -18.94
C ILE A 386 17.93 20.11 -18.36
N ILE A 387 19.11 19.60 -18.71
CA ILE A 387 20.39 20.24 -18.41
C ILE A 387 21.01 20.78 -19.70
N GLU A 388 21.45 22.03 -19.67
CA GLU A 388 22.02 22.71 -20.84
C GLU A 388 23.52 22.93 -20.63
N VAL A 389 24.31 22.54 -21.62
CA VAL A 389 25.78 22.61 -21.60
C VAL A 389 26.24 23.53 -22.71
N TYR A 390 27.07 24.52 -22.37
CA TYR A 390 27.72 25.35 -23.38
C TYR A 390 28.73 24.55 -24.20
N ILE A 391 28.70 24.72 -25.52
CA ILE A 391 29.61 24.08 -26.48
C ILE A 391 30.70 25.09 -26.87
N PRO A 392 31.96 24.89 -26.47
CA PRO A 392 33.09 25.65 -27.00
C PRO A 392 33.24 25.47 -28.50
N GLU A 393 33.62 26.55 -29.20
CA GLU A 393 33.75 26.58 -30.67
C GLU A 393 34.70 25.49 -31.19
N GLU A 394 35.76 25.18 -30.45
CA GLU A 394 36.75 24.15 -30.79
C GLU A 394 36.24 22.70 -30.72
N LEU A 395 35.09 22.44 -30.09
CA LEU A 395 34.51 21.10 -29.94
C LEU A 395 33.47 20.77 -31.02
N HIS A 396 33.28 21.65 -31.99
CA HIS A 396 32.46 21.32 -33.14
C HIS A 396 33.17 20.31 -34.07
N GLY A 397 32.48 19.23 -34.43
CA GLY A 397 33.03 18.12 -35.21
C GLY A 397 33.60 16.96 -34.38
N THR A 398 33.56 17.04 -33.04
CA THR A 398 34.05 16.00 -32.14
C THR A 398 32.91 15.23 -31.46
N THR A 399 33.24 14.11 -30.82
CA THR A 399 32.29 13.25 -30.10
C THR A 399 32.62 13.21 -28.62
N HIS A 400 31.60 13.33 -27.77
CA HIS A 400 31.78 13.41 -26.33
C HIS A 400 30.75 12.55 -25.58
N ASN A 401 31.07 12.19 -24.35
CA ASN A 401 30.16 11.54 -23.41
C ASN A 401 30.25 12.22 -22.05
N PHE A 402 29.14 12.22 -21.32
CA PHE A 402 29.04 12.89 -20.03
C PHE A 402 28.65 11.90 -18.96
N ALA A 403 29.22 12.04 -17.77
CA ALA A 403 28.66 11.44 -16.57
C ALA A 403 27.76 12.48 -15.92
N ILE A 404 26.61 12.05 -15.41
CA ILE A 404 25.59 12.93 -14.84
C ILE A 404 25.20 12.34 -13.51
N GLU A 405 25.30 13.15 -12.47
CA GLU A 405 25.03 12.78 -11.09
C GLU A 405 23.83 13.55 -10.56
N ILE A 406 22.90 12.84 -9.91
CA ILE A 406 21.83 13.43 -9.10
C ILE A 406 22.25 13.52 -7.64
N ASP A 407 21.86 14.63 -6.99
CA ASP A 407 22.28 14.97 -5.63
C ASP A 407 23.81 14.98 -5.44
N PRO A 408 24.57 15.74 -6.27
CA PRO A 408 26.04 15.71 -6.25
C PRO A 408 26.66 16.18 -4.93
N GLU A 409 25.90 16.94 -4.12
CA GLU A 409 26.33 17.41 -2.80
C GLU A 409 25.96 16.42 -1.67
N ASN A 410 25.29 15.30 -2.00
CA ASN A 410 24.79 14.30 -1.07
C ASN A 410 23.96 14.94 0.07
N TYR A 411 22.98 15.78 -0.30
CA TYR A 411 22.07 16.40 0.67
C TYR A 411 20.94 15.46 1.08
N ILE A 412 20.50 14.62 0.16
CA ILE A 412 19.47 13.62 0.36
C ILE A 412 20.19 12.34 0.74
N SER A 413 19.88 11.80 1.92
CA SER A 413 20.38 10.47 2.24
C SER A 413 19.46 9.43 1.63
N GLU A 414 20.03 8.57 0.81
CA GLU A 414 19.30 7.65 -0.06
C GLU A 414 19.47 6.20 0.37
N MET A 415 18.62 5.33 -0.16
CA MET A 415 18.72 3.88 0.07
C MET A 415 19.95 3.28 -0.59
N ASP A 416 20.20 3.63 -1.85
CA ASP A 416 21.37 3.22 -2.61
C ASP A 416 22.08 4.43 -3.21
N GLU A 417 22.98 5.00 -2.41
CA GLU A 417 23.87 6.12 -2.74
C GLU A 417 24.82 5.87 -3.94
N ASN A 418 24.75 4.70 -4.60
CA ASN A 418 25.64 4.33 -5.71
C ASN A 418 24.94 4.29 -7.07
N ASN A 419 23.64 4.59 -7.14
CA ASN A 419 22.87 4.52 -8.39
C ASN A 419 22.51 5.90 -8.97
N ASN A 420 23.03 6.96 -8.37
CA ASN A 420 22.79 8.36 -8.75
C ASN A 420 23.54 8.80 -10.02
N LEU A 421 24.47 7.98 -10.53
CA LEU A 421 25.34 8.31 -11.65
C LEU A 421 24.93 7.56 -12.91
N ILE A 422 24.73 8.30 -14.01
CA ILE A 422 24.52 7.73 -15.35
C ILE A 422 25.54 8.30 -16.34
N GLU A 423 25.92 7.50 -17.32
CA GLU A 423 26.69 7.97 -18.49
C GLU A 423 25.78 8.14 -19.70
N THR A 424 25.92 9.26 -20.41
CA THR A 424 25.23 9.48 -21.68
C THR A 424 25.79 8.54 -22.76
N PRO A 425 25.04 8.23 -23.82
CA PRO A 425 25.63 7.70 -25.04
C PRO A 425 26.66 8.70 -25.61
N VAL A 426 27.48 8.23 -26.57
CA VAL A 426 28.38 9.11 -27.32
C VAL A 426 27.54 10.09 -28.15
N ILE A 427 27.73 11.39 -27.91
CA ILE A 427 27.07 12.50 -28.59
C ILE A 427 28.04 13.08 -29.61
N TYR A 428 27.60 13.21 -30.86
CA TYR A 428 28.36 13.90 -31.91
C TYR A 428 27.93 15.36 -31.96
N ILE A 429 28.88 16.28 -31.76
CA ILE A 429 28.66 17.70 -31.92
C ILE A 429 28.93 18.05 -33.39
N PRO A 430 27.91 18.47 -34.17
CA PRO A 430 28.08 18.80 -35.58
C PRO A 430 29.09 19.93 -35.78
N GLU A 431 29.86 19.87 -36.87
CA GLU A 431 30.67 21.00 -37.31
C GLU A 431 29.78 22.23 -37.59
N LEU A 432 30.25 23.42 -37.18
CA LEU A 432 29.64 24.71 -37.56
C LEU A 432 30.31 25.23 -38.83
N LEU A 433 29.92 24.67 -39.97
CA LEU A 433 30.37 25.16 -41.28
C LEU A 433 29.14 25.46 -42.16
N PRO A 434 29.22 26.51 -43.01
CA PRO A 434 28.25 26.71 -44.08
C PRO A 434 28.38 25.59 -45.13
N ASP A 435 27.35 25.43 -45.96
CA ASP A 435 27.33 24.50 -47.11
C ASP A 435 26.58 25.20 -48.26
N LEU A 436 27.32 25.87 -49.14
CA LEU A 436 26.78 26.69 -50.22
C LEU A 436 26.48 25.84 -51.44
N VAL A 437 25.25 25.34 -51.54
CA VAL A 437 24.85 24.48 -52.66
C VAL A 437 24.12 25.27 -53.74
N ILE A 438 24.40 24.96 -55.00
CA ILE A 438 23.57 25.40 -56.12
C ILE A 438 22.33 24.48 -56.19
N THR A 439 21.14 25.01 -55.91
CA THR A 439 19.90 24.22 -55.83
C THR A 439 19.14 24.16 -57.15
N ASP A 440 19.17 25.23 -57.95
CA ASP A 440 18.60 25.27 -59.29
C ASP A 440 19.37 26.24 -60.20
N VAL A 441 19.35 25.94 -61.50
CA VAL A 441 19.88 26.83 -62.53
C VAL A 441 18.93 26.85 -63.72
N SER A 442 18.44 28.03 -64.07
CA SER A 442 17.64 28.25 -65.27
C SER A 442 18.31 29.29 -66.17
N SER A 443 18.08 29.21 -67.49
CA SER A 443 18.68 30.16 -68.43
C SER A 443 17.79 30.46 -69.63
N TYR A 444 17.95 31.67 -70.16
CA TYR A 444 17.18 32.20 -71.28
C TYR A 444 18.12 32.91 -72.26
N VAL A 445 18.06 32.51 -73.54
CA VAL A 445 18.85 33.12 -74.60
C VAL A 445 18.03 34.23 -75.27
N THR A 446 18.59 35.43 -75.33
CA THR A 446 18.06 36.57 -76.09
C THR A 446 18.88 36.79 -77.37
N GLU A 447 18.56 37.82 -78.17
CA GLU A 447 19.31 38.12 -79.40
C GLU A 447 20.80 38.45 -79.14
N ASN A 448 21.15 39.02 -77.98
CA ASN A 448 22.52 39.48 -77.69
C ASN A 448 23.06 39.00 -76.32
N TYR A 449 22.21 38.45 -75.45
CA TYR A 449 22.58 38.09 -74.09
C TYR A 449 22.04 36.72 -73.70
N LEU A 450 22.78 36.02 -72.84
CA LEU A 450 22.32 34.87 -72.08
C LEU A 450 22.03 35.35 -70.65
N GLU A 451 20.79 35.22 -70.21
CA GLU A 451 20.36 35.49 -68.83
C GLU A 451 20.30 34.16 -68.09
N ILE A 452 21.01 34.04 -66.97
CA ILE A 452 21.06 32.85 -66.12
C ILE A 452 20.55 33.23 -64.74
N TYR A 453 19.63 32.45 -64.20
CA TYR A 453 19.16 32.56 -62.83
C TYR A 453 19.71 31.37 -62.04
N VAL A 454 20.44 31.65 -60.97
CA VAL A 454 21.10 30.66 -60.13
C VAL A 454 20.53 30.77 -58.73
N ASP A 455 19.92 29.69 -58.25
CA ASP A 455 19.48 29.57 -56.87
C ASP A 455 20.59 28.93 -56.03
N ILE A 456 20.98 29.62 -54.97
CA ILE A 456 22.05 29.20 -54.05
C ILE A 456 21.44 29.16 -52.65
N ALA A 457 21.63 28.05 -51.96
CA ALA A 457 21.17 27.88 -50.58
C ALA A 457 22.34 27.53 -49.67
N ASN A 458 22.29 28.01 -48.42
CA ASN A 458 23.18 27.53 -47.38
C ASN A 458 22.50 26.36 -46.63
N HIS A 459 22.87 25.13 -46.97
CA HIS A 459 22.40 23.92 -46.27
C HIS A 459 23.22 23.57 -45.02
N GLY A 460 24.23 24.39 -44.69
CA GLY A 460 25.10 24.20 -43.56
C GLY A 460 24.50 24.69 -42.25
N THR A 461 25.26 24.55 -41.17
CA THR A 461 24.86 24.90 -39.80
C THR A 461 25.40 26.25 -39.35
N ALA A 462 26.29 26.87 -40.12
CA ALA A 462 26.88 28.17 -39.84
C ALA A 462 26.60 29.21 -40.93
N PHE A 463 26.71 30.48 -40.55
CA PHE A 463 26.60 31.60 -41.48
C PHE A 463 27.76 31.58 -42.49
N ALA A 464 27.43 31.71 -43.77
CA ALA A 464 28.41 31.96 -44.82
C ALA A 464 28.68 33.46 -44.91
N ASP A 465 29.91 33.88 -44.64
CA ASP A 465 30.38 35.25 -44.90
C ASP A 465 30.30 35.58 -46.40
N SER A 466 30.52 36.86 -46.75
CA SER A 466 30.43 37.31 -48.15
C SER A 466 31.30 36.49 -49.10
N PHE A 467 30.69 35.96 -50.17
CA PHE A 467 31.34 35.11 -51.18
C PHE A 467 31.03 35.59 -52.61
N ILE A 468 31.85 35.13 -53.57
CA ILE A 468 31.73 35.48 -54.98
C ILE A 468 31.10 34.34 -55.76
N VAL A 469 30.23 34.65 -56.71
CA VAL A 469 29.73 33.71 -57.71
C VAL A 469 30.29 34.12 -59.06
N SER A 470 31.06 33.23 -59.69
CA SER A 470 31.72 33.50 -60.97
C SER A 470 31.22 32.58 -62.08
N THR A 471 31.22 33.10 -63.31
CA THR A 471 30.99 32.29 -64.50
C THR A 471 32.30 32.09 -65.27
N VAL A 472 32.68 30.85 -65.52
CA VAL A 472 33.85 30.49 -66.32
C VAL A 472 33.38 29.80 -67.61
N SER A 473 33.83 30.28 -68.77
CA SER A 473 33.61 29.57 -70.03
C SER A 473 34.81 28.67 -70.33
N SER A 474 34.60 27.35 -70.39
CA SER A 474 35.65 26.40 -70.73
C SER A 474 35.78 26.23 -72.25
N GLU A 475 36.96 26.58 -72.78
CA GLU A 475 37.49 26.29 -74.12
C GLU A 475 36.56 26.48 -75.34
N THR A 476 36.35 27.73 -75.77
CA THR A 476 36.01 28.01 -77.18
C THR A 476 36.90 29.09 -77.79
N SER A 477 36.96 29.15 -79.12
CA SER A 477 37.72 30.17 -79.87
C SER A 477 37.14 31.59 -79.73
N HIS A 478 36.07 31.77 -78.95
CA HIS A 478 35.39 33.03 -78.70
C HIS A 478 35.28 33.25 -77.18
N GLN A 479 35.64 34.45 -76.70
CA GLN A 479 35.62 34.76 -75.26
C GLN A 479 34.22 35.24 -74.87
N TRP A 480 33.50 34.44 -74.08
CA TRP A 480 32.30 34.89 -73.37
C TRP A 480 32.66 36.00 -72.38
N SER A 481 31.71 36.90 -72.08
CA SER A 481 31.91 37.90 -71.03
C SER A 481 32.06 37.21 -69.66
N TYR A 482 33.01 37.67 -68.86
CA TYR A 482 33.20 37.20 -67.48
C TYR A 482 32.31 38.00 -66.53
N SER A 483 31.63 37.32 -65.60
CA SER A 483 30.79 37.95 -64.58
C SER A 483 31.18 37.44 -63.19
N GLU A 484 31.28 38.37 -62.24
CA GLU A 484 31.44 38.12 -60.81
C GLU A 484 30.32 38.86 -60.08
N ASN A 485 29.56 38.12 -59.27
CA ASN A 485 28.53 38.70 -58.39
C ASN A 485 28.94 38.45 -56.94
N VAL A 486 28.83 39.48 -56.10
CA VAL A 486 29.12 39.38 -54.67
C VAL A 486 27.81 39.14 -53.93
N VAL A 487 27.78 38.11 -53.10
CA VAL A 487 26.71 37.87 -52.12
C VAL A 487 27.24 38.34 -50.77
N ASP A 488 26.47 39.16 -50.05
CA ASP A 488 26.91 39.75 -48.77
C ASP A 488 27.03 38.70 -47.63
N GLY A 489 26.43 37.52 -47.83
CA GLY A 489 26.45 36.35 -46.93
C GLY A 489 25.10 35.61 -46.96
N LEU A 490 25.05 34.41 -46.39
CA LEU A 490 23.83 33.59 -46.28
C LEU A 490 23.73 32.92 -44.90
N TYR A 491 22.60 33.11 -44.20
CA TYR A 491 22.32 32.40 -42.95
C TYR A 491 21.97 30.92 -43.19
N PRO A 492 22.14 30.03 -42.19
CA PRO A 492 21.71 28.64 -42.29
C PRO A 492 20.25 28.51 -42.74
N GLY A 493 20.01 27.72 -43.78
CA GLY A 493 18.69 27.49 -44.37
C GLY A 493 18.14 28.62 -45.24
N GLU A 494 18.91 29.70 -45.44
CA GLU A 494 18.55 30.81 -46.35
C GLU A 494 18.95 30.49 -47.80
N ASP A 495 18.15 30.98 -48.73
CA ASP A 495 18.37 30.88 -50.18
C ASP A 495 18.37 32.27 -50.86
N ILE A 496 19.10 32.37 -51.97
CA ILE A 496 19.14 33.56 -52.81
C ILE A 496 19.15 33.17 -54.29
N THR A 497 18.37 33.90 -55.09
CA THR A 497 18.41 33.84 -56.55
C THR A 497 19.26 34.98 -57.09
N LEU A 498 20.29 34.64 -57.87
CA LEU A 498 21.13 35.61 -58.59
C LEU A 498 20.81 35.62 -60.09
N GLU A 499 20.68 36.81 -60.66
CA GLU A 499 20.57 37.03 -62.10
C GLU A 499 21.96 37.36 -62.68
N ILE A 500 22.45 36.52 -63.60
CA ILE A 500 23.72 36.68 -64.29
C ILE A 500 23.46 36.90 -65.78
N VAL A 501 23.91 38.03 -66.31
CA VAL A 501 23.73 38.39 -67.73
C VAL A 501 25.08 38.33 -68.45
N LEU A 502 25.20 37.48 -69.46
CA LEU A 502 26.40 37.31 -70.27
C LEU A 502 26.16 37.78 -71.72
N GLU A 503 27.08 38.56 -72.29
CA GLU A 503 27.04 38.94 -73.70
C GLU A 503 27.41 37.73 -74.58
N ILE A 504 26.58 37.43 -75.59
CA ILE A 504 26.84 36.35 -76.55
C ILE A 504 27.91 36.83 -77.54
N PRO A 505 29.08 36.16 -77.65
CA PRO A 505 30.14 36.58 -78.56
C PRO A 505 29.74 36.57 -80.05
N ASP A 506 30.19 37.59 -80.79
CA ASP A 506 29.97 37.70 -82.24
C ASP A 506 30.50 36.47 -83.00
N GLY A 507 29.63 35.81 -83.79
CA GLY A 507 30.02 34.75 -84.72
C GLY A 507 30.06 33.32 -84.16
N LEU A 508 29.34 33.05 -83.06
CA LEU A 508 29.13 31.69 -82.54
C LEU A 508 27.94 30.99 -83.20
N PRO A 509 28.18 29.97 -84.05
CA PRO A 509 27.32 28.80 -84.11
C PRO A 509 28.05 27.61 -83.46
N GLY A 510 27.55 27.10 -82.33
CA GLY A 510 28.13 25.91 -81.70
C GLY A 510 27.89 25.77 -80.18
N GLN A 511 28.23 24.58 -79.69
CA GLN A 511 28.21 24.19 -78.27
C GLN A 511 29.26 24.97 -77.47
N SER A 512 28.87 25.58 -76.34
CA SER A 512 29.77 26.16 -75.33
C SER A 512 29.39 25.65 -73.95
N ASN A 513 30.36 25.27 -73.13
CA ASN A 513 30.10 24.95 -71.73
C ASN A 513 30.20 26.22 -70.88
N ILE A 514 29.21 26.43 -70.02
CA ILE A 514 29.22 27.48 -69.03
C ILE A 514 29.29 26.82 -67.66
N ASP A 515 30.34 27.17 -66.93
CA ASP A 515 30.58 26.73 -65.57
C ASP A 515 30.22 27.88 -64.64
N ILE A 516 29.40 27.60 -63.63
CA ILE A 516 29.02 28.50 -62.55
C ILE A 516 29.66 27.95 -61.29
N ILE A 517 30.48 28.76 -60.63
CA ILE A 517 31.21 28.35 -59.44
C ILE A 517 30.89 29.37 -58.35
N VAL A 518 30.31 28.88 -57.26
CA VAL A 518 30.12 29.59 -56.01
C VAL A 518 31.40 29.47 -55.19
N ASP A 519 31.86 30.58 -54.61
CA ASP A 519 33.14 30.73 -53.92
C ASP A 519 34.35 30.14 -54.70
N PRO A 520 34.62 30.62 -55.93
CA PRO A 520 35.68 30.08 -56.78
C PRO A 520 37.10 30.20 -56.19
N ASP A 521 37.29 31.13 -55.26
CA ASP A 521 38.55 31.35 -54.55
C ASP A 521 38.68 30.47 -53.29
N ASN A 522 37.64 29.67 -52.97
CA ASN A 522 37.55 28.78 -51.81
C ASN A 522 37.83 29.54 -50.49
N THR A 523 37.28 30.75 -50.37
CA THR A 523 37.45 31.65 -49.22
C THR A 523 36.57 31.28 -48.03
N ILE A 524 35.41 30.68 -48.29
CA ILE A 524 34.52 30.07 -47.33
C ILE A 524 34.88 28.59 -47.25
N LYS A 525 35.08 28.09 -46.02
CA LYS A 525 35.28 26.65 -45.80
C LYS A 525 33.90 26.02 -45.65
N GLU A 526 33.57 25.06 -46.51
CA GLU A 526 32.25 24.46 -46.56
C GLU A 526 32.22 23.02 -46.03
N LEU A 527 31.01 22.50 -45.73
CA LEU A 527 30.81 21.08 -45.41
C LEU A 527 31.05 20.17 -46.63
N ASP A 528 30.59 20.59 -47.81
CA ASP A 528 30.78 19.87 -49.07
C ASP A 528 31.19 20.81 -50.21
N GLU A 529 32.50 21.00 -50.35
CA GLU A 529 33.16 21.77 -51.43
C GLU A 529 32.90 21.25 -52.86
N SER A 530 32.05 20.22 -53.05
CA SER A 530 31.75 19.64 -54.36
C SER A 530 30.35 19.97 -54.88
N ASN A 531 29.50 20.60 -54.07
CA ASN A 531 28.10 20.89 -54.41
C ASN A 531 27.86 22.37 -54.80
N ASN A 532 28.93 23.18 -54.80
CA ASN A 532 28.94 24.62 -55.05
C ASN A 532 29.33 24.98 -56.50
N ALA A 533 29.39 23.99 -57.40
CA ALA A 533 29.72 24.18 -58.82
C ALA A 533 28.73 23.49 -59.77
N TRP A 534 28.38 24.16 -60.87
CA TRP A 534 27.46 23.67 -61.89
C TRP A 534 28.00 23.90 -63.30
N SER A 535 27.84 22.92 -64.19
CA SER A 535 28.33 22.98 -65.57
C SER A 535 27.25 22.51 -66.53
N GLN A 536 26.98 23.28 -67.59
CA GLN A 536 26.02 22.90 -68.62
C GLN A 536 26.50 23.27 -70.02
N GLU A 537 26.23 22.36 -70.96
CA GLU A 537 26.46 22.59 -72.38
C GLU A 537 25.30 23.43 -72.95
N MET A 538 25.66 24.58 -73.52
CA MET A 538 24.75 25.53 -74.17
C MET A 538 24.91 25.45 -75.69
N ILE A 539 23.79 25.35 -76.41
CA ILE A 539 23.76 25.39 -77.87
C ILE A 539 23.16 26.72 -78.31
N VAL A 540 23.98 27.58 -78.92
CA VAL A 540 23.50 28.83 -79.55
C VAL A 540 23.16 28.52 -81.02
N ASP A 541 21.87 28.48 -81.35
CA ASP A 541 21.36 28.19 -82.70
C ASP A 541 21.30 29.46 -83.57
N GLU A 542 21.61 29.32 -84.85
CA GLU A 542 21.84 30.41 -85.81
C GLU A 542 20.53 31.02 -86.36
N SER A 543 19.38 30.77 -85.73
CA SER A 543 18.09 31.19 -86.28
C SER A 543 17.07 31.65 -85.24
N ILE A 544 17.13 32.93 -84.87
CA ILE A 544 15.99 33.59 -84.21
C ILE A 544 15.53 34.77 -85.07
N GLY A 545 14.44 34.54 -85.79
CA GLY A 545 13.77 35.50 -86.66
C GLY A 545 12.31 35.10 -86.93
N ARG A 546 11.44 35.43 -85.97
CA ARG A 546 9.95 35.57 -85.99
C ARG A 546 9.03 34.33 -86.00
N ALA A 547 8.12 34.38 -85.01
CA ALA A 547 6.85 33.67 -84.78
C ALA A 547 5.81 33.83 -85.94
N PRO A 548 4.63 33.13 -85.99
CA PRO A 548 3.64 33.02 -84.90
C PRO A 548 2.82 31.69 -84.75
N ILE A 549 2.29 31.52 -83.52
CA ILE A 549 0.98 31.02 -83.02
C ILE A 549 0.02 30.26 -83.99
N ASP A 550 -0.45 29.09 -83.55
CA ASP A 550 -1.86 28.63 -83.42
C ASP A 550 -1.86 27.22 -82.76
N GLU A 551 -2.46 26.98 -81.59
CA GLU A 551 -3.88 26.72 -81.27
C GLU A 551 -4.36 25.27 -81.56
N PHE A 552 -5.24 24.74 -80.67
CA PHE A 552 -5.91 23.41 -80.59
C PHE A 552 -5.24 22.32 -79.74
N SER A 553 -5.94 21.46 -78.97
CA SER A 553 -7.26 21.39 -78.32
C SER A 553 -7.38 20.02 -77.64
N ASP A 554 -8.29 19.91 -76.68
CA ASP A 554 -9.06 18.72 -76.24
C ASP A 554 -8.36 17.60 -75.43
N ASP A 555 -8.77 17.54 -74.16
CA ASP A 555 -9.57 16.47 -73.54
C ASP A 555 -9.48 15.05 -74.13
N LEU A 556 -9.39 14.04 -73.25
CA LEU A 556 -10.49 13.08 -72.99
C LEU A 556 -10.04 11.92 -72.07
N LEU A 557 -10.74 11.82 -70.93
CA LEU A 557 -11.42 10.64 -70.33
C LEU A 557 -10.93 9.21 -70.63
N GLU A 558 -10.63 8.48 -69.53
CA GLU A 558 -11.17 7.16 -69.07
C GLU A 558 -11.34 5.97 -70.06
N PRO A 559 -11.15 4.68 -69.67
CA PRO A 559 -12.10 4.04 -68.72
C PRO A 559 -11.66 2.81 -67.89
N GLU A 560 -12.61 2.50 -67.02
CA GLU A 560 -12.96 1.35 -66.18
C GLU A 560 -12.78 -0.12 -66.68
N THR A 561 -12.53 -0.98 -65.66
CA THR A 561 -13.15 -2.30 -65.36
C THR A 561 -12.73 -3.61 -66.06
N GLN A 562 -12.24 -4.57 -65.24
CA GLN A 562 -12.75 -5.93 -64.88
C GLN A 562 -13.59 -6.74 -65.92
N PRO A 563 -13.71 -8.11 -65.91
CA PRO A 563 -14.07 -8.91 -64.70
C PRO A 563 -13.79 -10.46 -64.65
N GLU A 564 -14.08 -11.02 -63.46
CA GLU A 564 -14.82 -12.28 -63.12
C GLU A 564 -14.36 -13.67 -63.65
N TRP A 565 -14.53 -14.80 -62.93
CA TRP A 565 -15.77 -15.45 -62.41
C TRP A 565 -15.54 -16.18 -61.07
N HIS A 566 -16.37 -16.07 -60.02
CA HIS A 566 -17.72 -16.71 -59.77
C HIS A 566 -17.63 -18.25 -59.77
N ASP A 567 -18.12 -19.07 -58.83
CA ASP A 567 -19.23 -19.04 -57.86
C ASP A 567 -19.16 -20.38 -57.06
N LEU A 568 -19.88 -20.73 -55.98
CA LEU A 568 -21.28 -20.49 -55.61
C LEU A 568 -21.51 -20.94 -54.13
N ASP A 569 -22.18 -20.09 -53.33
CA ASP A 569 -23.35 -20.39 -52.45
C ASP A 569 -23.29 -21.37 -51.24
N ILE A 570 -23.92 -21.17 -50.06
CA ILE A 570 -25.04 -20.28 -49.66
C ILE A 570 -25.26 -20.29 -48.12
N LEU A 571 -25.66 -19.13 -47.56
CA LEU A 571 -26.53 -18.86 -46.37
C LEU A 571 -25.96 -18.99 -44.93
N LEU A 572 -26.22 -18.11 -43.94
CA LEU A 572 -27.16 -16.98 -43.76
C LEU A 572 -26.81 -16.24 -42.43
N GLY A 573 -26.94 -14.90 -42.34
CA GLY A 573 -27.44 -14.25 -41.11
C GLY A 573 -26.48 -13.46 -40.17
N ILE A 574 -26.11 -12.24 -40.58
CA ILE A 574 -26.39 -10.94 -39.89
C ILE A 574 -26.10 -10.79 -38.36
N ILE A 575 -25.05 -9.97 -38.08
CA ILE A 575 -24.98 -8.77 -37.18
C ILE A 575 -25.07 -8.94 -35.63
N LEU A 576 -23.96 -8.61 -34.95
CA LEU A 576 -23.80 -8.14 -33.54
C LEU A 576 -24.49 -6.76 -33.32
N PRO A 577 -24.74 -6.21 -32.09
CA PRO A 577 -24.54 -6.69 -30.71
C PRO A 577 -25.69 -6.31 -29.70
N ILE A 578 -25.51 -6.72 -28.42
CA ILE A 578 -26.01 -6.18 -27.13
C ILE A 578 -27.51 -5.85 -26.95
N ALA A 579 -28.18 -6.60 -26.06
CA ALA A 579 -28.92 -6.07 -24.88
C ALA A 579 -29.98 -7.07 -24.34
N VAL A 580 -29.90 -7.34 -23.03
CA VAL A 580 -31.04 -7.32 -22.09
C VAL A 580 -32.01 -8.52 -22.04
N ILE A 581 -31.87 -9.24 -20.90
CA ILE A 581 -32.93 -9.72 -20.00
C ILE A 581 -33.92 -10.77 -20.53
N GLY A 582 -33.92 -11.93 -19.87
CA GLY A 582 -35.12 -12.77 -19.80
C GLY A 582 -34.88 -14.27 -19.61
N GLY A 583 -34.17 -14.67 -18.55
CA GLY A 583 -33.96 -16.11 -18.34
C GLY A 583 -33.28 -16.56 -17.05
N PHE A 584 -33.37 -15.85 -15.93
CA PHE A 584 -32.79 -16.33 -14.66
C PHE A 584 -33.61 -16.03 -13.40
N LEU A 585 -34.94 -16.16 -13.47
CA LEU A 585 -35.81 -15.96 -12.30
C LEU A 585 -36.41 -17.24 -11.67
N VAL A 586 -35.89 -18.44 -11.97
CA VAL A 586 -36.33 -19.66 -11.25
C VAL A 586 -35.20 -20.65 -10.88
N LEU A 587 -33.93 -20.42 -11.26
CA LEU A 587 -32.85 -21.38 -10.97
C LEU A 587 -31.71 -20.86 -10.07
N TYR A 588 -31.75 -19.61 -9.64
CA TYR A 588 -30.74 -19.07 -8.72
C TYR A 588 -30.93 -19.45 -7.23
N PRO A 589 -32.14 -19.74 -6.70
CA PRO A 589 -32.26 -20.25 -5.32
C PRO A 589 -31.78 -21.70 -5.15
N ARG A 590 -31.49 -22.43 -6.25
CA ARG A 590 -30.94 -23.80 -6.20
C ARG A 590 -29.42 -23.86 -6.41
N LEU A 591 -28.82 -22.90 -7.11
CA LEU A 591 -27.37 -22.85 -7.28
C LEU A 591 -26.64 -22.21 -6.10
N VAL A 592 -27.28 -21.30 -5.36
CA VAL A 592 -26.71 -20.78 -4.10
C VAL A 592 -26.83 -21.79 -2.95
N LYS A 593 -27.84 -22.67 -2.96
CA LYS A 593 -27.92 -23.79 -2.00
C LYS A 593 -26.88 -24.89 -2.30
N LEU A 594 -26.55 -25.13 -3.57
CA LEU A 594 -25.56 -26.13 -3.96
C LEU A 594 -24.09 -25.64 -3.92
N LYS A 595 -23.83 -24.33 -3.93
CA LYS A 595 -22.48 -23.79 -3.69
C LYS A 595 -22.09 -23.72 -2.20
N TRP A 596 -23.06 -23.74 -1.28
CA TRP A 596 -22.77 -23.77 0.17
C TRP A 596 -22.67 -25.18 0.76
N GLU A 597 -23.22 -26.21 0.08
CA GLU A 597 -22.95 -27.62 0.44
C GLU A 597 -21.64 -28.17 -0.18
N ALA A 598 -20.95 -27.39 -1.03
CA ALA A 598 -19.72 -27.81 -1.72
C ALA A 598 -18.42 -27.29 -1.10
N LYS A 599 -18.45 -26.51 0.00
CA LYS A 599 -17.25 -26.06 0.72
C LYS A 599 -17.18 -26.58 2.17
N ALA A 600 -17.76 -27.76 2.42
CA ALA A 600 -17.62 -28.52 3.66
C ALA A 600 -17.58 -30.05 3.41
N ILE A 601 -16.86 -30.47 2.35
CA ILE A 601 -16.52 -31.88 2.11
C ILE A 601 -15.05 -31.95 1.78
N GLU A 602 -14.24 -32.33 2.78
CA GLU A 602 -12.94 -32.93 2.51
C GLU A 602 -13.21 -34.27 1.80
N LYS A 603 -12.99 -34.30 0.48
CA LYS A 603 -13.16 -35.51 -0.33
C LYS A 603 -12.17 -36.55 0.18
N CYS A 604 -12.60 -37.79 0.42
CA CYS A 604 -11.70 -38.90 0.74
C CYS A 604 -10.53 -38.97 -0.25
N LEU A 605 -9.33 -39.31 0.24
CA LEU A 605 -8.21 -39.74 -0.60
C LEU A 605 -8.71 -40.76 -1.64
N GLU A 606 -8.36 -40.55 -2.92
CA GLU A 606 -8.75 -41.45 -4.03
C GLU A 606 -8.18 -42.87 -3.85
N ASP A 607 -7.11 -43.01 -3.08
CA ASP A 607 -6.52 -44.30 -2.74
C ASP A 607 -7.08 -44.88 -1.42
N CYS A 608 -7.45 -46.17 -1.45
CA CYS A 608 -7.92 -46.99 -0.33
C CYS A 608 -6.81 -48.01 0.03
N PRO A 609 -5.82 -47.66 0.87
CA PRO A 609 -4.81 -48.60 1.31
C PRO A 609 -5.42 -49.66 2.26
N PRO A 610 -4.90 -50.91 2.28
CA PRO A 610 -5.46 -51.96 3.11
C PRO A 610 -5.22 -51.69 4.61
N GLY A 611 -6.26 -51.82 5.43
CA GLY A 611 -6.17 -51.63 6.88
C GLY A 611 -6.31 -50.17 7.32
N THR A 612 -6.56 -49.23 6.41
CA THR A 612 -6.75 -47.82 6.74
C THR A 612 -8.19 -47.56 7.18
N GLU A 613 -8.32 -46.90 8.34
CA GLU A 613 -9.59 -46.42 8.86
C GLU A 613 -9.73 -44.93 8.55
N TYR A 614 -10.91 -44.52 8.07
CA TYR A 614 -11.18 -43.11 7.76
C TYR A 614 -12.44 -42.65 8.50
N CYS A 615 -12.35 -41.51 9.18
CA CYS A 615 -13.47 -40.88 9.86
C CYS A 615 -13.84 -39.59 9.12
N LEU A 616 -15.03 -39.55 8.53
CA LEU A 616 -15.56 -38.32 7.93
C LEU A 616 -16.25 -37.49 9.03
N LYS A 617 -15.77 -36.25 9.23
CA LYS A 617 -16.32 -35.26 10.17
C LYS A 617 -17.22 -34.30 9.39
N GLU A 618 -18.53 -34.37 9.58
CA GLU A 618 -19.46 -33.30 9.16
C GLU A 618 -19.74 -32.41 10.38
N ILE A 619 -19.34 -31.14 10.30
CA ILE A 619 -19.66 -30.11 11.29
C ILE A 619 -20.70 -29.18 10.67
N CYS A 620 -21.87 -29.07 11.29
CA CYS A 620 -22.75 -27.93 11.10
C CYS A 620 -22.74 -27.12 12.40
N LEU A 621 -21.91 -26.07 12.47
CA LEU A 621 -22.00 -25.06 13.52
C LEU A 621 -21.88 -23.67 12.90
N LYS A 622 -22.81 -22.78 13.24
CA LYS A 622 -22.62 -21.33 13.15
C LYS A 622 -21.63 -20.93 14.24
N PRO A 623 -20.57 -20.14 13.97
CA PRO A 623 -19.61 -19.80 15.00
C PRO A 623 -20.10 -18.57 15.77
N GLY A 624 -20.30 -18.76 17.07
CA GLY A 624 -20.52 -17.72 18.06
C GLY A 624 -20.67 -18.33 19.46
N SER A 625 -19.67 -18.11 20.33
CA SER A 625 -19.78 -18.11 21.79
C SER A 625 -20.34 -19.37 22.48
N CYS A 626 -19.58 -20.46 22.55
CA CYS A 626 -19.93 -21.64 23.34
C CYS A 626 -18.87 -21.90 24.42
N LYS A 627 -19.13 -21.60 25.71
CA LYS A 627 -18.20 -21.84 26.84
C LYS A 627 -18.27 -23.31 27.30
N ILE A 628 -17.12 -23.93 27.60
CA ILE A 628 -17.07 -25.26 28.24
C ILE A 628 -17.42 -25.09 29.71
N THR A 629 -18.45 -25.77 30.18
CA THR A 629 -18.92 -25.67 31.57
C THR A 629 -18.40 -26.80 32.45
N LYS A 630 -18.23 -28.01 31.88
CA LYS A 630 -17.74 -29.21 32.59
C LYS A 630 -16.92 -30.10 31.67
N LEU A 631 -15.93 -30.79 32.24
CA LEU A 631 -15.17 -31.84 31.55
C LEU A 631 -15.48 -33.20 32.18
N HIS A 632 -15.79 -34.19 31.35
CA HIS A 632 -16.05 -35.57 31.75
C HIS A 632 -14.95 -36.50 31.26
N LEU A 633 -14.32 -37.18 32.21
CA LEU A 633 -13.34 -38.23 32.00
C LEU A 633 -14.01 -39.60 32.16
N LYS A 634 -13.67 -40.55 31.29
CA LYS A 634 -14.09 -41.94 31.39
C LYS A 634 -12.91 -42.88 31.16
N ALA A 635 -12.65 -43.79 32.11
CA ALA A 635 -11.55 -44.74 32.07
C ALA A 635 -12.10 -46.17 32.06
N CYS A 636 -11.71 -47.01 31.10
CA CYS A 636 -12.26 -48.34 30.89
C CYS A 636 -11.20 -49.45 30.91
N THR A 637 -11.50 -50.43 31.76
CA THR A 637 -11.22 -51.86 31.72
C THR A 637 -11.56 -52.60 30.43
N SER A 638 -11.02 -53.80 30.22
CA SER A 638 -11.74 -54.82 29.43
C SER A 638 -13.03 -55.28 30.12
N GLU A 639 -13.18 -55.04 31.43
CA GLU A 639 -14.31 -55.53 32.23
C GLU A 639 -15.15 -54.44 32.93
N ASP A 640 -14.62 -53.24 33.19
CA ASP A 640 -15.33 -52.17 33.95
C ASP A 640 -14.99 -50.75 33.47
N CYS A 641 -15.89 -49.77 33.62
CA CYS A 641 -15.66 -48.36 33.22
C CYS A 641 -16.01 -47.37 34.34
N LYS A 642 -15.06 -46.51 34.69
CA LYS A 642 -15.22 -45.44 35.68
C LYS A 642 -15.41 -44.08 35.01
N LYS A 643 -16.12 -43.15 35.67
CA LYS A 643 -16.31 -41.76 35.21
C LYS A 643 -15.95 -40.72 36.29
N LYS A 644 -15.41 -39.58 35.89
CA LYS A 644 -15.10 -38.42 36.76
C LYS A 644 -15.43 -37.13 36.03
N THR A 645 -15.98 -36.16 36.76
CA THR A 645 -16.24 -34.80 36.24
C THR A 645 -15.25 -33.83 36.86
N ILE A 646 -14.74 -32.91 36.05
CA ILE A 646 -13.83 -31.84 36.45
C ILE A 646 -14.53 -30.49 36.20
N GLU A 647 -14.42 -29.61 37.18
CA GLU A 647 -14.98 -28.24 37.22
C GLU A 647 -13.93 -27.30 37.85
N GLY A 648 -14.15 -25.98 37.79
CA GLY A 648 -13.26 -24.98 38.43
C GLY A 648 -12.04 -24.60 37.58
N ASP A 649 -10.88 -24.42 38.21
CA ASP A 649 -9.68 -23.82 37.61
C ASP A 649 -9.21 -24.52 36.32
N ILE A 650 -9.34 -25.85 36.23
CA ILE A 650 -9.00 -26.60 35.01
C ILE A 650 -9.91 -26.22 33.84
N ILE A 651 -11.18 -25.91 34.10
CA ILE A 651 -12.14 -25.46 33.07
C ILE A 651 -11.90 -24.01 32.69
N SER A 652 -11.48 -23.17 33.65
CA SER A 652 -11.05 -21.80 33.38
C SER A 652 -9.79 -21.79 32.51
N ASP A 653 -8.77 -22.56 32.87
CA ASP A 653 -7.53 -22.74 32.09
C ASP A 653 -7.82 -23.30 30.69
N LEU A 654 -8.74 -24.27 30.57
CA LEU A 654 -9.12 -24.84 29.28
C LEU A 654 -9.85 -23.84 28.38
N ASN A 655 -10.79 -23.05 28.92
CA ASN A 655 -11.44 -22.00 28.15
C ASN A 655 -10.46 -20.86 27.82
N ARG A 656 -9.53 -20.53 28.71
CA ARG A 656 -8.46 -19.54 28.47
C ARG A 656 -7.54 -19.97 27.32
N ILE A 657 -7.02 -21.20 27.38
CA ILE A 657 -6.17 -21.78 26.33
C ILE A 657 -6.94 -21.94 25.02
N ARG A 658 -8.23 -22.30 25.07
CA ARG A 658 -9.07 -22.35 23.88
C ARG A 658 -9.24 -20.97 23.25
N THR A 659 -9.51 -19.95 24.04
CA THR A 659 -9.57 -18.57 23.58
C THR A 659 -8.22 -18.15 22.97
N ALA A 660 -7.10 -18.47 23.62
CA ALA A 660 -5.75 -18.25 23.11
C ALA A 660 -5.46 -18.99 21.78
N SER A 661 -5.94 -20.23 21.65
CA SER A 661 -5.83 -21.04 20.42
C SER A 661 -6.65 -20.46 19.27
N TYR A 662 -7.82 -19.87 19.53
CA TYR A 662 -8.63 -19.16 18.54
C TYR A 662 -8.07 -17.78 18.19
N GLN A 663 -7.32 -17.17 19.11
CA GLN A 663 -6.66 -15.87 18.95
C GLN A 663 -5.28 -15.97 18.27
N SER A 664 -4.85 -17.16 17.81
CA SER A 664 -3.54 -17.41 17.17
C SER A 664 -2.35 -16.90 18.00
N GLU A 665 -2.30 -17.22 19.30
CA GLU A 665 -1.07 -17.04 20.08
C GLU A 665 0.09 -17.91 19.53
N ASN A 666 1.33 -17.52 19.85
CA ASN A 666 2.55 -18.21 19.44
C ASN A 666 2.41 -19.74 19.66
N PRO A 667 2.59 -20.59 18.62
CA PRO A 667 2.40 -22.03 18.71
C PRO A 667 3.18 -22.70 19.84
N ASP A 668 4.37 -22.18 20.18
CA ASP A 668 5.21 -22.72 21.25
C ASP A 668 4.68 -22.34 22.65
N VAL A 669 4.08 -21.15 22.78
CA VAL A 669 3.42 -20.71 24.03
C VAL A 669 2.13 -21.51 24.23
N LEU A 670 1.33 -21.65 23.18
CA LEU A 670 0.12 -22.46 23.21
C LEU A 670 0.45 -23.92 23.54
N LEU A 671 1.49 -24.48 22.91
CA LEU A 671 1.96 -25.83 23.20
C LEU A 671 2.41 -25.95 24.66
N HIS A 672 3.16 -24.98 25.19
CA HIS A 672 3.60 -24.98 26.58
C HIS A 672 2.43 -24.88 27.58
N GLU A 673 1.44 -24.04 27.30
CA GLU A 673 0.24 -23.92 28.14
C GLU A 673 -0.63 -25.19 28.07
N VAL A 674 -0.75 -25.79 26.89
CA VAL A 674 -1.46 -27.06 26.69
C VAL A 674 -0.74 -28.20 27.38
N GLU A 675 0.59 -28.26 27.33
CA GLU A 675 1.41 -29.22 28.07
C GLU A 675 1.25 -29.05 29.59
N THR A 676 1.15 -27.80 30.05
CA THR A 676 0.92 -27.47 31.46
C THR A 676 -0.48 -27.93 31.90
N LEU A 677 -1.51 -27.65 31.11
CA LEU A 677 -2.88 -28.10 31.39
C LEU A 677 -3.02 -29.62 31.29
N ALA A 678 -2.38 -30.23 30.29
CA ALA A 678 -2.30 -31.67 30.09
C ALA A 678 -1.69 -32.35 31.33
N SER A 679 -0.62 -31.77 31.89
CA SER A 679 0.02 -32.26 33.11
C SER A 679 -0.92 -32.21 34.32
N LYS A 680 -1.63 -31.08 34.52
CA LYS A 680 -2.63 -30.93 35.59
C LYS A 680 -3.75 -31.99 35.48
N ILE A 681 -4.27 -32.23 34.27
CA ILE A 681 -5.36 -33.20 34.04
C ILE A 681 -4.84 -34.64 34.21
N LEU A 682 -3.63 -34.96 33.74
CA LEU A 682 -2.98 -36.26 33.93
C LEU A 682 -2.82 -36.58 35.42
N GLU A 683 -2.40 -35.61 36.24
CA GLU A 683 -2.30 -35.79 37.68
C GLU A 683 -3.66 -36.11 38.32
N VAL A 684 -4.72 -35.44 37.88
CA VAL A 684 -6.10 -35.71 38.33
C VAL A 684 -6.57 -37.12 37.91
N ILE A 685 -6.16 -37.62 36.74
CA ILE A 685 -6.45 -38.99 36.27
C ILE A 685 -5.67 -40.02 37.09
N ILE A 686 -4.39 -39.81 37.33
CA ILE A 686 -3.53 -40.71 38.11
C ILE A 686 -4.04 -40.84 39.54
N LEU A 687 -4.33 -39.73 40.20
CA LEU A 687 -4.91 -39.70 41.55
C LEU A 687 -6.31 -40.33 41.61
N TRP A 688 -7.06 -40.26 40.51
CA TRP A 688 -8.39 -40.86 40.43
C TRP A 688 -8.35 -42.38 40.28
N LEU A 689 -7.40 -42.90 39.51
CA LEU A 689 -7.34 -44.33 39.16
C LEU A 689 -6.37 -45.14 40.04
N THR A 690 -5.62 -44.48 40.94
CA THR A 690 -4.62 -45.12 41.81
C THR A 690 -5.25 -46.21 42.70
N GLY A 691 -4.59 -47.37 42.77
CA GLY A 691 -4.97 -48.48 43.65
C GLY A 691 -5.16 -49.85 42.99
N LYS A 692 -5.00 -49.97 41.66
CA LYS A 692 -4.94 -51.26 40.95
C LYS A 692 -4.00 -51.19 39.73
N ALA A 693 -3.13 -52.19 39.60
CA ALA A 693 -2.19 -52.38 38.49
C ALA A 693 -2.90 -52.89 37.23
N GLU A 694 -3.78 -52.07 36.66
CA GLU A 694 -4.52 -52.40 35.44
C GLU A 694 -4.34 -51.27 34.41
N SER A 695 -4.34 -51.64 33.13
CA SER A 695 -4.30 -50.71 32.00
C SER A 695 -5.71 -50.19 31.70
N TYR A 696 -5.86 -48.89 31.50
CA TYR A 696 -7.15 -48.25 31.23
C TYR A 696 -7.15 -47.52 29.88
N ASP A 697 -8.25 -47.64 29.13
CA ASP A 697 -8.53 -46.74 28.02
C ASP A 697 -9.23 -45.49 28.55
N VAL A 698 -8.59 -44.33 28.41
CA VAL A 698 -9.08 -43.07 29.00
C VAL A 698 -9.60 -42.15 27.92
N SER A 699 -10.80 -41.59 28.10
CA SER A 699 -11.48 -40.73 27.14
C SER A 699 -12.00 -39.44 27.78
N ILE A 700 -12.03 -38.36 27.00
CA ILE A 700 -12.41 -37.00 27.45
C ILE A 700 -13.60 -36.47 26.63
N SER A 701 -14.53 -35.81 27.31
CA SER A 701 -15.70 -35.13 26.73
C SER A 701 -16.05 -33.87 27.53
N ALA A 702 -16.82 -32.94 26.96
CA ALA A 702 -17.23 -31.70 27.63
C ALA A 702 -18.72 -31.37 27.43
N ASP A 703 -19.28 -30.67 28.42
CA ASP A 703 -20.57 -30.01 28.34
C ASP A 703 -20.37 -28.54 27.91
N ILE A 704 -21.29 -28.02 27.09
CA ILE A 704 -21.24 -26.71 26.46
C ILE A 704 -22.58 -25.99 26.70
N ASP A 705 -22.56 -24.68 26.99
CA ASP A 705 -23.80 -23.91 27.20
C ASP A 705 -24.54 -23.56 25.89
N LEU A 706 -25.88 -23.73 25.90
CA LEU A 706 -26.90 -23.34 24.90
C LEU A 706 -26.97 -24.10 23.54
N GLY A 707 -27.52 -25.32 23.55
CA GLY A 707 -28.34 -25.89 22.45
C GLY A 707 -27.64 -26.78 21.39
N GLU A 708 -28.37 -27.78 20.87
CA GLU A 708 -27.88 -29.02 20.23
C GLU A 708 -26.89 -28.87 19.05
N ALA A 709 -25.70 -29.43 19.22
CA ALA A 709 -24.81 -29.86 18.13
C ALA A 709 -24.95 -31.37 17.92
N THR A 710 -25.20 -31.82 16.68
CA THR A 710 -25.14 -33.26 16.34
C THR A 710 -23.86 -33.54 15.56
N CYS A 711 -22.81 -34.04 16.24
CA CYS A 711 -21.67 -34.64 15.56
C CYS A 711 -22.00 -36.07 15.12
N LYS A 712 -21.86 -36.37 13.84
CA LYS A 712 -22.03 -37.74 13.32
C LYS A 712 -20.71 -38.25 12.74
N TYR A 713 -19.96 -38.95 13.58
CA TYR A 713 -18.79 -39.72 13.13
C TYR A 713 -19.25 -40.92 12.33
N THR A 714 -18.93 -40.94 11.03
CA THR A 714 -19.11 -42.14 10.21
C THR A 714 -17.75 -42.79 10.01
N ARG A 715 -17.55 -43.96 10.63
CA ARG A 715 -16.37 -44.80 10.40
C ARG A 715 -16.50 -45.51 9.06
N TYR A 716 -15.49 -45.36 8.21
CA TYR A 716 -15.33 -46.11 6.98
C TYR A 716 -14.16 -47.08 7.14
N ILE A 717 -14.37 -48.35 6.78
CA ILE A 717 -13.33 -49.38 6.76
C ILE A 717 -13.13 -49.81 5.30
N CYS A 718 -11.87 -49.87 4.85
CA CYS A 718 -11.51 -50.39 3.53
C CYS A 718 -11.58 -51.94 3.58
N ASN A 719 -12.68 -52.53 3.11
CA ASN A 719 -12.84 -53.99 3.07
C ASN A 719 -12.08 -54.60 1.87
N GLN A 720 -11.21 -55.58 2.14
CA GLN A 720 -10.68 -56.48 1.11
C GLN A 720 -11.66 -57.64 0.93
N ASP A 721 -12.51 -57.58 -0.10
CA ASP A 721 -13.20 -58.78 -0.54
C ASP A 721 -12.20 -59.64 -1.33
N SER A 722 -11.82 -60.79 -0.77
CA SER A 722 -10.79 -61.69 -1.29
C SER A 722 -11.26 -62.51 -2.52
N LYS A 723 -11.84 -61.84 -3.53
CA LYS A 723 -12.19 -62.44 -4.82
C LYS A 723 -11.69 -61.57 -5.99
N PRO A 724 -11.11 -62.16 -7.05
CA PRO A 724 -10.51 -61.38 -8.14
C PRO A 724 -11.61 -60.70 -8.97
N GLY A 725 -11.53 -59.37 -9.13
CA GLY A 725 -12.31 -58.63 -10.14
C GLY A 725 -13.35 -57.62 -9.64
N LYS A 726 -13.37 -57.21 -8.36
CA LYS A 726 -14.14 -56.03 -7.91
C LYS A 726 -13.21 -54.96 -7.32
N ASN A 727 -13.51 -53.69 -7.62
CA ASN A 727 -12.77 -52.53 -7.15
C ASN A 727 -12.95 -52.30 -5.64
N LYS A 728 -11.89 -51.78 -5.01
CA LYS A 728 -11.84 -51.38 -3.59
C LYS A 728 -12.93 -50.34 -3.32
N SER A 729 -13.70 -50.50 -2.24
CA SER A 729 -14.73 -49.52 -1.86
C SER A 729 -14.86 -49.37 -0.35
N TRP A 730 -15.00 -48.13 0.10
CA TRP A 730 -15.27 -47.75 1.50
C TRP A 730 -16.69 -48.16 1.92
N GLU A 731 -16.85 -48.84 3.07
CA GLU A 731 -18.16 -49.27 3.59
C GLU A 731 -18.53 -48.55 4.91
N LYS A 732 -19.79 -48.11 5.04
CA LYS A 732 -20.30 -47.24 6.13
C LYS A 732 -20.89 -48.04 7.29
N THR A 733 -20.41 -47.81 8.53
CA THR A 733 -20.94 -48.49 9.74
C THR A 733 -21.50 -47.54 10.81
N VAL A 734 -22.85 -47.38 10.80
CA VAL A 734 -23.81 -47.11 11.93
C VAL A 734 -23.88 -45.74 12.68
N LYS A 735 -25.11 -45.45 13.18
CA LYS A 735 -25.77 -44.29 13.83
C LYS A 735 -25.43 -44.03 15.34
N GLY A 736 -25.31 -42.74 15.72
CA GLY A 736 -26.01 -42.06 16.84
C GLY A 736 -25.57 -42.18 18.33
N CYS A 737 -25.37 -41.00 18.96
CA CYS A 737 -25.29 -40.62 20.39
C CYS A 737 -23.92 -40.63 21.14
N ASN A 738 -23.58 -39.45 21.70
CA ASN A 738 -22.50 -39.02 22.60
C ASN A 738 -21.17 -39.81 22.53
N ARG A 739 -20.15 -39.23 21.88
CA ARG A 739 -18.78 -39.78 21.90
C ARG A 739 -17.72 -38.75 22.23
N SER A 740 -16.74 -39.23 22.98
CA SER A 740 -15.53 -38.54 23.42
C SER A 740 -14.74 -38.00 22.24
N ILE A 741 -14.08 -36.87 22.48
CA ILE A 741 -13.36 -36.11 21.46
C ILE A 741 -11.94 -36.70 21.24
N GLY A 742 -11.47 -37.58 22.14
CA GLY A 742 -10.24 -38.39 21.99
C GLY A 742 -10.18 -39.56 22.99
N THR A 743 -9.30 -40.53 22.74
CA THR A 743 -9.03 -41.66 23.66
C THR A 743 -7.52 -41.93 23.74
N LEU A 744 -6.98 -42.04 24.95
CA LEU A 744 -5.63 -42.50 25.23
C LEU A 744 -5.70 -43.99 25.56
N ASN A 745 -5.17 -44.83 24.66
CA ASN A 745 -5.21 -46.28 24.80
C ASN A 745 -4.06 -46.77 25.69
N ASP A 746 -4.34 -47.78 26.50
CA ASP A 746 -3.37 -48.46 27.34
C ASP A 746 -2.64 -47.57 28.36
N PHE A 747 -3.38 -46.75 29.11
CA PHE A 747 -2.85 -45.93 30.20
C PHE A 747 -2.46 -46.80 31.41
N ASP A 748 -1.15 -47.01 31.60
CA ASP A 748 -0.58 -47.81 32.70
C ASP A 748 -0.17 -46.92 33.89
N ILE A 749 -0.83 -47.13 35.03
CA ILE A 749 -0.69 -46.34 36.27
C ILE A 749 0.64 -46.65 36.98
N GLU A 750 1.24 -47.82 36.75
CA GLU A 750 2.48 -48.24 37.42
C GLU A 750 3.77 -47.75 36.75
N LYS A 751 3.68 -47.12 35.57
CA LYS A 751 4.79 -46.33 35.00
C LYS A 751 4.94 -45.03 35.79
N ALA A 752 5.39 -45.16 37.03
CA ALA A 752 5.67 -44.07 37.94
C ALA A 752 6.73 -43.14 37.30
N ASN A 753 6.38 -41.86 37.18
CA ASN A 753 6.87 -40.86 36.24
C ASN A 753 6.17 -40.96 34.89
N ILE A 754 5.27 -40.00 34.65
CA ILE A 754 4.65 -39.74 33.34
C ILE A 754 5.76 -39.83 32.31
N SER A 755 5.83 -40.93 31.55
CA SER A 755 6.87 -41.02 30.53
C SER A 755 6.63 -39.87 29.57
N GLU A 756 7.70 -39.21 29.12
CA GLU A 756 7.63 -38.07 28.19
C GLU A 756 6.71 -38.37 26.99
N LYS A 757 6.73 -39.61 26.51
CA LYS A 757 5.84 -40.12 25.46
C LYS A 757 4.34 -40.04 25.80
N LEU A 758 3.96 -40.35 27.04
CA LEU A 758 2.58 -40.32 27.52
C LEU A 758 2.06 -38.89 27.67
N GLN A 759 2.92 -37.98 28.13
CA GLN A 759 2.61 -36.55 28.19
C GLN A 759 2.44 -35.95 26.79
N GLN A 760 3.30 -36.32 25.84
CA GLN A 760 3.20 -35.89 24.45
C GLN A 760 1.93 -36.42 23.77
N ASP A 761 1.62 -37.72 23.93
CA ASP A 761 0.42 -38.33 23.35
C ASP A 761 -0.87 -37.70 23.92
N PHE A 762 -0.89 -37.36 25.21
CA PHE A 762 -2.02 -36.70 25.85
C PHE A 762 -2.14 -35.21 25.49
N SER A 763 -1.03 -34.48 25.39
CA SER A 763 -1.02 -33.07 24.97
C SER A 763 -1.51 -32.93 23.53
N ARG A 764 -1.11 -33.84 22.63
CA ARG A 764 -1.66 -33.92 21.27
C ARG A 764 -3.17 -34.17 21.27
N MET A 765 -3.66 -35.05 22.16
CA MET A 765 -5.09 -35.30 22.29
C MET A 765 -5.85 -34.07 22.82
N MET A 766 -5.24 -33.30 23.73
CA MET A 766 -5.81 -32.05 24.25
C MET A 766 -5.83 -30.94 23.20
N MET A 767 -4.80 -30.83 22.36
CA MET A 767 -4.79 -29.92 21.20
C MET A 767 -5.97 -30.21 20.26
N GLN A 768 -6.12 -31.48 19.85
CA GLN A 768 -7.24 -31.90 19.00
C GLN A 768 -8.61 -31.67 19.65
N PHE A 769 -8.67 -31.78 20.98
CA PHE A 769 -9.87 -31.46 21.75
C PHE A 769 -10.19 -29.97 21.70
N ILE A 770 -9.19 -29.10 21.88
CA ILE A 770 -9.33 -27.64 21.87
C ILE A 770 -9.70 -27.13 20.46
N GLU A 771 -9.11 -27.71 19.41
CA GLU A 771 -9.46 -27.40 18.01
C GLU A 771 -10.85 -27.93 17.61
N GLY A 772 -11.34 -28.95 18.32
CA GLY A 772 -12.58 -29.64 18.02
C GLY A 772 -13.84 -29.04 18.63
N VAL A 773 -13.69 -28.16 19.62
CA VAL A 773 -14.74 -27.56 20.46
C VAL A 773 -14.64 -26.05 20.41
#